data_AF-A0A6A5ACN0-F1
#
_entry.id   AF-A0A6A5ACN0-F1
#
_cell.length_a   1.000
_cell.length_b   1.000
_cell.length_c   1.000
_cell.angle_alpha   90.00
_cell.angle_beta   90.00
_cell.angle_gamma   90.00
#
_symmetry.space_group_name_H-M   'P 1'
#
loop_
_entity.id
_entity.type
_entity.pdbx_description
1 polymer ?
#
loop_
_entity_poly.entity_id
_entity_poly.type
_entity_poly.pdbx_seq_one_letter_code
_entity_poly.pdbx_strand_id
1 'polypeptide(L)'
;MCGLLHLPHDVIFDIKLWRRLPQERIKVENGPHANSLTLTPTSRRRMFGLACLGLVYMASTVVVSYGYLELTKSTMVNDVWWSSFNDTGHQTFLTNWFSNQLLLSHALDATHIDQVQYGDITNKYDTNQTSITTAPMYPASIQDQVYSDLHAVVLGLRGTPSCDLPWIASSYCFVDFDQSWEMAVSADRQLKCKQLDATNGAVYLESILRNANWATMEQCWGEALQTGVFGHLQATSKGRAWVVAMTSLDAKVPVPDEVAAWLSFHVTTYSPHWQNYKQMGITETALIQNAFGLAYPFTIRKLLPIYQSLSTATSFRMQWPLARLLWGAMFHNVSSGKAGSLVRSSPQFAFSNSSSVEGLLARNGTLAFPLNQGLALTRAMFGPFGTTSMKRIAPPLALRSLYRSLIEAILTCIGENATAMNEFMSIQLVYIMSPGPTAWQGQGHLGGNFMCGLSTNIEPSIAQYFALDGSCSVNGIEEMTNTMGTTMAALLAHTSIPPEATCIHDTHNQRSCNEVLVQGVAFFASAMLPSQRTRLANLAETTKRTIQTTYSPQLVQYTSESRQSNKVVLSHVSVFDDPTFDFFAWLYMFEWVLGYREVVQFDGEFTSLTVVSGRPLNIQFEVNALEIPQNVAYYVRWAIQYFTLVMLVVAAVVTAT
;
A
#
# COMPACT_ATOMS: atom_id res chain seq x y z
N MET A 1 39.85 21.82 41.23
CA MET A 1 40.52 22.82 42.09
C MET A 1 40.97 22.11 43.36
N CYS A 2 42.22 22.29 43.79
CA CYS A 2 42.74 21.74 45.06
C CYS A 2 43.15 22.92 45.93
N GLY A 3 42.67 23.00 47.18
CA GLY A 3 43.06 24.06 48.10
C GLY A 3 42.22 24.08 49.36
N LEU A 4 42.81 24.62 50.42
CA LEU A 4 42.16 24.91 51.70
C LEU A 4 41.56 26.32 51.61
N LEU A 5 40.28 26.46 51.98
CA LEU A 5 39.59 27.74 52.03
C LEU A 5 39.60 28.25 53.47
N HIS A 6 40.21 29.41 53.72
CA HIS A 6 40.16 30.07 55.02
C HIS A 6 38.86 30.87 55.14
N LEU A 7 38.03 30.52 56.12
CA LEU A 7 36.79 31.22 56.42
C LEU A 7 36.95 32.09 57.68
N PRO A 8 36.13 33.13 57.88
CA PRO A 8 36.15 33.93 59.10
C PRO A 8 35.76 33.08 60.33
N HIS A 9 36.39 33.34 61.48
CA HIS A 9 36.28 32.61 62.77
C HIS A 9 37.11 31.32 62.91
N ASP A 10 38.41 31.36 62.60
CA ASP A 10 39.41 30.32 62.96
C ASP A 10 39.04 28.87 62.50
N VAL A 11 38.41 28.74 61.32
CA VAL A 11 38.06 27.45 60.71
C VAL A 11 38.62 27.36 59.28
N ILE A 12 39.28 26.24 58.98
CA ILE A 12 39.78 25.92 57.65
C ILE A 12 38.87 24.88 57.03
N PHE A 13 38.42 25.12 55.79
CA PHE A 13 37.59 24.18 55.04
C PHE A 13 38.40 23.52 53.92
N ASP A 14 38.54 22.19 53.99
CA ASP A 14 39.20 21.41 52.94
C ASP A 14 38.20 21.04 51.85
N ILE A 15 38.43 21.55 50.64
CA ILE A 15 37.54 21.37 49.48
C ILE A 15 37.60 19.93 48.93
N LYS A 16 38.68 19.18 49.17
CA LYS A 16 38.78 17.75 48.77
C LYS A 16 38.05 16.83 49.74
N LEU A 17 38.17 17.08 51.04
CA LEU A 17 37.59 16.21 52.07
C LEU A 17 36.20 16.66 52.54
N TRP A 18 35.73 17.83 52.09
CA TRP A 18 34.43 18.41 52.42
C TRP A 18 34.16 18.49 53.93
N ARG A 19 35.20 18.84 54.70
CA ARG A 19 35.16 18.86 56.16
C ARG A 19 35.78 20.13 56.74
N ARG A 20 35.22 20.58 57.87
CA ARG A 20 35.74 21.71 58.67
C ARG A 20 36.78 21.22 59.66
N LEU A 21 37.92 21.92 59.72
CA LEU A 21 38.99 21.67 60.68
C LEU A 21 39.15 22.90 61.61
N PRO A 22 39.23 22.72 62.94
CA PRO A 22 39.51 23.80 63.87
C PRO A 22 40.98 24.21 63.80
N GLN A 23 41.25 25.52 63.85
CA GLN A 23 42.59 26.08 63.78
C GLN A 23 43.26 26.06 65.17
N GLU A 24 44.06 25.02 65.48
CA GLU A 24 44.89 25.05 66.69
C GLU A 24 46.10 25.99 66.49
N ARG A 25 46.26 26.97 67.40
CA ARG A 25 47.43 27.86 67.44
C ARG A 25 48.64 27.10 67.98
N ILE A 26 49.45 26.55 67.09
CA ILE A 26 50.79 26.07 67.42
C ILE A 26 51.65 27.32 67.75
N LYS A 27 52.01 27.49 69.03
CA LYS A 27 53.07 28.43 69.43
C LYS A 27 54.40 27.84 68.97
N VAL A 28 55.00 28.43 67.94
CA VAL A 28 56.38 28.12 67.56
C VAL A 28 57.30 29.03 68.38
N GLU A 29 58.04 28.41 69.29
CA GLU A 29 59.15 28.99 70.02
C GLU A 29 60.33 29.21 69.05
N ASN A 30 60.94 30.40 69.07
CA ASN A 30 62.02 30.76 68.15
C ASN A 30 63.27 29.91 68.39
N GLY A 31 63.52 28.93 67.52
CA GLY A 31 64.82 28.27 67.38
C GLY A 31 65.64 28.91 66.24
N PRO A 32 66.95 29.18 66.42
CA PRO A 32 67.77 29.68 65.33
C PRO A 32 68.05 28.54 64.34
N HIS A 33 68.04 28.85 63.05
CA HIS A 33 68.23 27.97 61.89
C HIS A 33 66.96 27.40 61.24
N ALA A 34 66.22 28.26 60.53
CA ALA A 34 65.42 27.85 59.39
C ALA A 34 65.68 28.82 58.23
N ASN A 35 66.23 28.32 57.13
CA ASN A 35 66.56 29.09 55.93
C ASN A 35 65.30 29.78 55.37
N SER A 36 65.39 31.09 55.14
CA SER A 36 64.39 31.87 54.42
C SER A 36 64.29 31.38 52.98
N LEU A 37 63.20 30.71 52.62
CA LEU A 37 62.81 30.51 51.22
C LEU A 37 62.47 31.88 50.62
N THR A 38 63.38 32.43 49.83
CA THR A 38 63.12 33.58 48.97
C THR A 38 62.16 33.18 47.84
N LEU A 39 60.88 33.51 47.97
CA LEU A 39 59.98 33.58 46.83
C LEU A 39 60.42 34.77 45.95
N THR A 40 60.85 34.47 44.73
CA THR A 40 61.13 35.50 43.72
C THR A 40 59.81 36.22 43.35
N PRO A 41 59.78 37.56 43.29
CA PRO A 41 58.57 38.28 42.91
C PRO A 41 58.32 38.07 41.43
N THR A 42 57.33 37.25 41.09
CA THR A 42 56.81 37.18 39.72
C THR A 42 56.35 38.56 39.29
N SER A 43 56.89 39.06 38.16
CA SER A 43 56.58 40.39 37.60
C SER A 43 55.07 40.68 37.58
N ARG A 44 54.64 41.75 38.26
CA ARG A 44 53.25 42.24 38.30
C ARG A 44 52.61 42.35 36.89
N ARG A 45 53.41 42.68 35.87
CA ARG A 45 52.96 42.76 34.47
C ARG A 45 52.64 41.38 33.87
N ARG A 46 53.40 40.33 34.23
CA ARG A 46 53.09 38.95 33.82
C ARG A 46 51.81 38.45 34.48
N MET A 47 51.61 38.74 35.77
CA MET A 47 50.37 38.38 36.48
C MET A 47 49.15 39.12 35.91
N PHE A 48 49.28 40.41 35.60
CA PHE A 48 48.21 41.19 34.96
C PHE A 48 47.88 40.67 33.55
N GLY A 49 48.90 40.37 32.74
CA GLY A 49 48.70 39.76 31.41
C GLY A 49 48.02 38.40 31.47
N LEU A 50 48.38 37.55 32.44
CA LEU A 50 47.73 36.26 32.70
C LEU A 50 46.26 36.42 33.13
N ALA A 51 45.96 37.43 33.96
CA ALA A 51 44.58 37.73 34.38
C ALA A 51 43.70 38.20 33.19
N CYS A 52 44.23 39.08 32.33
CA CYS A 52 43.51 39.50 31.12
C CYS A 52 43.28 38.34 30.15
N LEU A 53 44.28 37.47 29.94
CA LEU A 53 44.13 36.24 29.14
C LEU A 53 43.05 35.31 29.72
N GLY A 54 43.02 35.15 31.04
CA GLY A 54 41.99 34.38 31.74
C GLY A 54 40.58 34.96 31.55
N LEU A 55 40.43 36.29 31.65
CA LEU A 55 39.17 36.98 31.40
C LEU A 55 38.68 36.81 29.96
N VAL A 56 39.58 36.99 28.97
CA VAL A 56 39.26 36.78 27.56
C VAL A 56 38.84 35.33 27.32
N TYR A 57 39.58 34.37 27.88
CA TYR A 57 39.23 32.95 27.78
C TYR A 57 37.84 32.66 28.37
N MET A 58 37.52 33.19 29.55
CA MET A 58 36.20 33.01 30.17
C MET A 58 35.08 33.63 29.33
N ALA A 59 35.25 34.87 28.87
CA ALA A 59 34.29 35.55 28.02
C ALA A 59 34.06 34.80 26.71
N SER A 60 35.13 34.39 26.03
CA SER A 60 35.05 33.57 24.82
C SER A 60 34.35 32.24 25.08
N THR A 61 34.62 31.58 26.20
CA THR A 61 33.97 30.30 26.55
C THR A 61 32.47 30.46 26.76
N VAL A 62 32.03 31.52 27.45
CA VAL A 62 30.60 31.81 27.66
C VAL A 62 29.92 32.15 26.33
N VAL A 63 30.55 32.99 25.50
CA VAL A 63 30.01 33.36 24.17
C VAL A 63 29.89 32.13 23.27
N VAL A 64 30.91 31.28 23.22
CA VAL A 64 30.88 30.04 22.43
C VAL A 64 29.82 29.07 22.97
N SER A 65 29.68 28.94 24.29
CA SER A 65 28.68 28.06 24.91
C SER A 65 27.25 28.54 24.62
N TYR A 66 27.01 29.86 24.67
CA TYR A 66 25.73 30.44 24.27
C TYR A 66 25.47 30.26 22.78
N GLY A 67 26.47 30.54 21.93
CA GLY A 67 26.38 30.32 20.49
C GLY A 67 26.06 28.87 20.12
N TYR A 68 26.60 27.91 20.87
CA TYR A 68 26.28 26.49 20.72
C TYR A 68 24.82 26.16 21.09
N LEU A 69 24.24 26.82 22.11
CA LEU A 69 22.81 26.65 22.44
C LEU A 69 21.87 27.15 21.34
N GLU A 70 22.24 28.25 20.68
CA GLU A 70 21.49 28.77 19.52
C GLU A 70 21.63 27.86 18.31
N LEU A 71 22.86 27.41 18.00
CA LEU A 71 23.10 26.48 16.89
C LEU A 71 22.33 25.16 17.07
N THR A 72 22.28 24.64 18.29
CA THR A 72 21.59 23.39 18.59
C THR A 72 20.07 23.52 18.64
N LYS A 73 19.53 24.74 18.55
CA LYS A 73 18.08 25.00 18.68
C LYS A 73 17.27 24.33 17.59
N SER A 74 17.75 24.35 16.35
CA SER A 74 17.06 23.72 15.23
C SER A 74 17.38 22.22 15.11
N THR A 75 18.57 21.78 15.52
CA THR A 75 19.02 20.39 15.37
C THR A 75 18.55 19.46 16.48
N MET A 76 18.41 19.95 17.72
CA MET A 76 17.95 19.17 18.88
C MET A 76 16.44 19.30 19.11
N VAL A 77 15.64 19.46 18.06
CA VAL A 77 14.16 19.48 18.17
C VAL A 77 13.54 18.08 18.17
N ASN A 78 14.33 17.05 17.81
CA ASN A 78 13.90 15.65 17.70
C ASN A 78 15.10 14.70 17.86
N ASP A 79 14.83 13.42 18.16
CA ASP A 79 15.83 12.37 18.38
C ASP A 79 16.40 11.77 17.07
N VAL A 80 15.84 12.18 15.91
CA VAL A 80 16.42 11.91 14.59
C VAL A 80 17.61 12.85 14.32
N TRP A 81 17.73 13.96 15.06
CA TRP A 81 18.75 14.99 14.88
C TRP A 81 18.72 15.64 13.49
N TRP A 82 17.57 15.62 12.84
CA TRP A 82 17.33 16.31 11.58
C TRP A 82 16.84 17.73 11.90
N SER A 83 17.60 18.73 11.46
CA SER A 83 17.29 20.14 11.68
C SER A 83 15.86 20.48 11.25
N SER A 84 15.08 21.08 12.14
CA SER A 84 13.72 21.56 11.87
C SER A 84 12.74 20.48 11.38
N PHE A 85 13.02 19.19 11.64
CA PHE A 85 12.11 18.11 11.27
C PHE A 85 10.76 18.32 11.94
N ASN A 86 9.72 18.33 11.12
CA ASN A 86 8.34 18.54 11.52
C ASN A 86 7.45 17.49 10.85
N ASP A 87 6.26 17.35 11.41
CA ASP A 87 5.21 16.50 10.89
C ASP A 87 4.70 17.03 9.55
N THR A 88 4.37 18.32 9.47
CA THR A 88 3.67 18.87 8.30
C THR A 88 4.51 19.02 7.02
N GLY A 89 5.83 19.11 7.16
CA GLY A 89 6.74 19.24 6.03
C GLY A 89 7.49 17.94 5.77
N HIS A 90 8.44 17.64 6.65
CA HIS A 90 9.41 16.56 6.47
C HIS A 90 8.76 15.18 6.51
N GLN A 91 7.97 14.89 7.55
CA GLN A 91 7.34 13.58 7.71
C GLN A 91 6.33 13.31 6.59
N THR A 92 5.50 14.30 6.24
CA THR A 92 4.55 14.16 5.12
C THR A 92 5.25 13.98 3.78
N PHE A 93 6.32 14.75 3.49
CA PHE A 93 7.09 14.58 2.26
C PHE A 93 7.68 13.17 2.16
N LEU A 94 8.34 12.71 3.22
CA LEU A 94 8.89 11.36 3.27
C LEU A 94 7.80 10.30 3.07
N THR A 95 6.66 10.50 3.72
CA THR A 95 5.54 9.54 3.62
C THR A 95 4.98 9.45 2.21
N ASN A 96 4.78 10.60 1.54
CA ASN A 96 4.34 10.65 0.15
C ASN A 96 5.40 10.07 -0.79
N TRP A 97 6.67 10.39 -0.56
CA TRP A 97 7.80 9.86 -1.33
C TRP A 97 7.86 8.33 -1.24
N PHE A 98 7.90 7.75 -0.03
CA PHE A 98 7.88 6.30 0.15
C PHE A 98 6.62 5.67 -0.46
N SER A 99 5.45 6.29 -0.23
CA SER A 99 4.17 5.82 -0.77
C SER A 99 4.20 5.69 -2.29
N ASN A 100 4.81 6.65 -2.98
CA ASN A 100 4.95 6.65 -4.44
C ASN A 100 6.05 5.69 -4.90
N GLN A 101 7.23 5.70 -4.29
CA GLN A 101 8.35 4.87 -4.72
C GLN A 101 8.04 3.37 -4.57
N LEU A 102 7.35 2.96 -3.49
CA LEU A 102 6.97 1.57 -3.25
C LEU A 102 5.91 1.04 -4.24
N LEU A 103 5.18 1.91 -4.95
CA LEU A 103 4.31 1.52 -6.05
C LEU A 103 5.11 1.25 -7.34
N LEU A 104 6.24 1.94 -7.53
CA LEU A 104 7.01 1.91 -8.76
C LEU A 104 8.16 0.91 -8.73
N SER A 105 8.80 0.71 -7.58
CA SER A 105 9.95 -0.18 -7.42
C SER A 105 9.93 -0.89 -6.07
N HIS A 106 10.49 -2.10 -6.03
CA HIS A 106 10.69 -2.86 -4.78
C HIS A 106 11.98 -2.47 -4.06
N ALA A 107 12.94 -1.91 -4.79
CA ALA A 107 14.21 -1.46 -4.27
C ALA A 107 14.72 -0.25 -5.06
N LEU A 108 15.47 0.60 -4.38
CA LEU A 108 16.26 1.67 -4.98
C LEU A 108 17.71 1.45 -4.56
N ASP A 109 18.64 1.81 -5.43
CA ASP A 109 20.04 1.94 -5.04
C ASP A 109 20.19 3.04 -3.98
N ALA A 110 21.37 3.15 -3.36
CA ALA A 110 21.66 4.24 -2.45
C ALA A 110 21.53 5.59 -3.18
N THR A 111 20.44 6.30 -2.91
CA THR A 111 20.09 7.56 -3.56
C THR A 111 19.91 8.67 -2.54
N HIS A 112 20.00 9.91 -3.04
CA HIS A 112 19.73 11.09 -2.26
C HIS A 112 18.32 11.59 -2.56
N ILE A 113 17.51 11.78 -1.52
CA ILE A 113 16.10 12.15 -1.67
C ILE A 113 15.90 13.60 -2.15
N ASP A 114 16.92 14.45 -2.02
CA ASP A 114 16.93 15.85 -2.47
C ASP A 114 17.23 16.02 -3.97
N GLN A 115 17.34 14.91 -4.72
CA GLN A 115 17.44 14.96 -6.18
C GLN A 115 16.14 15.47 -6.81
N VAL A 116 16.27 16.29 -7.86
CA VAL A 116 15.14 16.93 -8.56
C VAL A 116 14.08 15.92 -9.03
N GLN A 117 14.52 14.74 -9.50
CA GLN A 117 13.64 13.67 -9.99
C GLN A 117 12.70 13.08 -8.91
N TYR A 118 12.94 13.38 -7.63
CA TYR A 118 12.11 12.97 -6.50
C TYR A 118 11.24 14.10 -5.94
N GLY A 119 11.20 15.25 -6.63
CA GLY A 119 10.31 16.34 -6.27
C GLY A 119 8.83 15.94 -6.27
N ASP A 120 8.03 16.67 -5.51
CA ASP A 120 6.58 16.48 -5.46
C ASP A 120 5.86 17.77 -5.85
N ILE A 121 5.07 17.68 -6.92
CA ILE A 121 4.27 18.77 -7.50
C ILE A 121 2.80 18.73 -7.05
N THR A 122 2.44 17.76 -6.23
CA THR A 122 1.06 17.57 -5.76
C THR A 122 0.78 18.28 -4.44
N ASN A 123 1.80 18.45 -3.60
CA ASN A 123 1.66 19.02 -2.25
C ASN A 123 2.59 20.21 -2.01
N LYS A 124 2.17 21.10 -1.11
CA LYS A 124 2.97 22.22 -0.59
C LYS A 124 3.37 21.96 0.86
N TYR A 125 4.64 21.65 1.05
CA TYR A 125 5.21 21.24 2.35
C TYR A 125 5.60 22.40 3.27
N ASP A 126 5.31 23.63 2.87
CA ASP A 126 5.49 24.85 3.65
C ASP A 126 4.21 25.30 4.38
N THR A 127 3.14 24.50 4.32
CA THR A 127 1.84 24.81 4.92
C THR A 127 1.55 23.96 6.17
N ASN A 128 0.53 24.38 6.93
CA ASN A 128 0.08 23.68 8.14
C ASN A 128 -0.92 22.54 7.85
N GLN A 129 -1.19 22.24 6.58
CA GLN A 129 -2.14 21.20 6.18
C GLN A 129 -1.39 20.07 5.48
N THR A 130 -1.63 18.85 5.93
CA THR A 130 -1.02 17.66 5.33
C THR A 130 -2.02 16.56 5.17
N SER A 131 -2.37 16.28 3.92
CA SER A 131 -3.10 15.06 3.59
C SER A 131 -2.16 14.09 2.89
N ILE A 132 -2.10 12.87 3.41
CA ILE A 132 -1.51 11.75 2.69
C ILE A 132 -2.68 11.04 2.02
N THR A 133 -2.63 10.96 0.69
CA THR A 133 -3.57 10.14 -0.05
C THR A 133 -2.96 8.77 -0.27
N THR A 134 -3.64 7.72 0.18
CA THR A 134 -3.22 6.35 -0.07
C THR A 134 -4.13 5.66 -1.06
N ALA A 135 -3.50 4.95 -1.99
CA ALA A 135 -4.13 4.08 -2.95
C ALA A 135 -4.81 2.89 -2.26
N PRO A 136 -6.15 2.73 -2.39
CA PRO A 136 -6.88 1.67 -1.69
C PRO A 136 -6.52 0.26 -2.16
N MET A 137 -5.97 0.09 -3.37
CA MET A 137 -5.51 -1.22 -3.85
C MET A 137 -4.10 -1.59 -3.39
N TYR A 138 -3.39 -0.69 -2.70
CA TYR A 138 -2.00 -0.95 -2.32
C TYR A 138 -1.81 -2.21 -1.45
N PRO A 139 -2.63 -2.48 -0.41
CA PRO A 139 -2.50 -3.72 0.37
C PRO A 139 -2.59 -4.97 -0.50
N ALA A 140 -3.43 -4.94 -1.53
CA ALA A 140 -3.60 -6.06 -2.43
C ALA A 140 -2.40 -6.26 -3.36
N SER A 141 -1.76 -5.17 -3.81
CA SER A 141 -0.55 -5.28 -4.63
C SER A 141 0.64 -5.82 -3.83
N ILE A 142 0.69 -5.58 -2.52
CA ILE A 142 1.65 -6.24 -1.62
C ILE A 142 1.34 -7.71 -1.47
N GLN A 143 0.07 -8.08 -1.27
CA GLN A 143 -0.32 -9.48 -1.14
C GLN A 143 0.11 -10.30 -2.38
N ASP A 144 -0.09 -9.76 -3.58
CA ASP A 144 0.30 -10.42 -4.84
C ASP A 144 1.81 -10.71 -4.94
N GLN A 145 2.67 -9.89 -4.32
CA GLN A 145 4.12 -10.08 -4.34
C GLN A 145 4.58 -11.24 -3.45
N VAL A 146 3.76 -11.62 -2.48
CA VAL A 146 4.10 -12.66 -1.48
C VAL A 146 3.71 -14.06 -1.97
N TYR A 147 2.83 -14.18 -2.95
CA TYR A 147 2.26 -15.49 -3.36
C TYR A 147 3.28 -16.51 -3.85
N SER A 148 4.45 -16.08 -4.35
CA SER A 148 5.53 -16.98 -4.75
C SER A 148 6.50 -17.33 -3.61
N ASP A 149 6.46 -16.60 -2.49
CA ASP A 149 7.22 -16.93 -1.28
C ASP A 149 6.39 -17.87 -0.39
N LEU A 150 6.52 -19.17 -0.63
CA LEU A 150 5.82 -20.18 0.14
C LEU A 150 6.18 -20.16 1.64
N HIS A 151 7.36 -19.67 2.02
CA HIS A 151 7.72 -19.54 3.43
C HIS A 151 6.83 -18.47 4.11
N ALA A 152 6.72 -17.30 3.48
CA ALA A 152 5.83 -16.24 3.95
C ALA A 152 4.35 -16.65 3.90
N VAL A 153 3.93 -17.38 2.86
CA VAL A 153 2.56 -17.93 2.74
C VAL A 153 2.25 -18.88 3.90
N VAL A 154 3.11 -19.86 4.18
CA VAL A 154 2.90 -20.83 5.26
C VAL A 154 2.83 -20.13 6.62
N LEU A 155 3.71 -19.15 6.87
CA LEU A 155 3.63 -18.29 8.06
C LEU A 155 2.29 -17.54 8.13
N GLY A 156 1.85 -16.95 7.02
CA GLY A 156 0.59 -16.23 6.92
C GLY A 156 -0.63 -17.12 7.19
N LEU A 157 -0.67 -18.32 6.61
CA LEU A 157 -1.75 -19.29 6.83
C LEU A 157 -1.79 -19.75 8.30
N ARG A 158 -0.63 -20.01 8.91
CA ARG A 158 -0.54 -20.40 10.34
C ARG A 158 -0.89 -19.26 11.29
N GLY A 159 -0.61 -18.02 10.90
CA GLY A 159 -0.95 -16.81 11.66
C GLY A 159 -2.39 -16.33 11.47
N THR A 160 -3.09 -16.82 10.43
CA THR A 160 -4.50 -16.51 10.20
C THR A 160 -5.38 -17.27 11.20
N PRO A 161 -6.33 -16.63 11.89
CA PRO A 161 -7.29 -17.32 12.73
C PRO A 161 -7.98 -18.44 11.95
N SER A 162 -8.04 -19.66 12.49
CA SER A 162 -8.47 -20.82 11.70
C SER A 162 -9.94 -20.77 11.26
N CYS A 163 -10.78 -20.03 11.97
CA CYS A 163 -12.16 -19.76 11.56
C CYS A 163 -12.23 -18.88 10.29
N ASP A 164 -11.18 -18.10 9.99
CA ASP A 164 -11.10 -17.22 8.82
C ASP A 164 -10.51 -17.92 7.58
N LEU A 165 -9.87 -19.08 7.74
CA LEU A 165 -9.24 -19.80 6.63
C LEU A 165 -10.23 -20.17 5.50
N PRO A 166 -11.45 -20.68 5.77
CA PRO A 166 -12.43 -20.93 4.72
C PRO A 166 -12.97 -19.65 4.04
N TRP A 167 -12.71 -18.47 4.60
CA TRP A 167 -13.02 -17.17 4.00
C TRP A 167 -11.91 -16.63 3.11
N ILE A 168 -10.81 -17.35 2.90
CA ILE A 168 -9.88 -17.04 1.81
C ILE A 168 -10.62 -17.28 0.49
N ALA A 169 -10.71 -16.25 -0.35
CA ALA A 169 -11.33 -16.36 -1.66
C ALA A 169 -10.57 -17.35 -2.52
N SER A 170 -11.10 -18.56 -2.66
CA SER A 170 -10.54 -19.54 -3.57
C SER A 170 -11.59 -20.48 -4.12
N SER A 171 -11.36 -20.92 -5.37
CA SER A 171 -12.10 -22.00 -6.01
C SER A 171 -11.33 -23.27 -5.74
N TYR A 172 -11.66 -23.95 -4.65
CA TYR A 172 -11.00 -25.19 -4.30
C TYR A 172 -11.38 -26.29 -5.30
N CYS A 173 -10.38 -26.77 -6.03
CA CYS A 173 -10.52 -27.74 -7.11
C CYS A 173 -10.07 -29.14 -6.69
N PHE A 174 -9.24 -29.25 -5.66
CA PHE A 174 -8.75 -30.53 -5.16
C PHE A 174 -8.81 -30.55 -3.64
N VAL A 175 -9.05 -31.73 -3.08
CA VAL A 175 -9.00 -31.93 -1.63
C VAL A 175 -7.54 -31.99 -1.18
N ASP A 176 -6.71 -32.74 -1.90
CA ASP A 176 -5.34 -33.10 -1.57
C ASP A 176 -4.34 -32.71 -2.66
N PHE A 177 -3.06 -32.54 -2.29
CA PHE A 177 -2.01 -32.17 -3.24
C PHE A 177 -1.76 -33.23 -4.33
N ASP A 178 -2.01 -34.51 -4.02
CA ASP A 178 -1.91 -35.64 -4.95
C ASP A 178 -3.07 -35.67 -5.97
N GLN A 179 -4.01 -34.73 -5.89
CA GLN A 179 -5.18 -34.62 -6.76
C GLN A 179 -6.04 -35.89 -6.77
N SER A 180 -6.05 -36.66 -5.66
CA SER A 180 -6.81 -37.90 -5.53
C SER A 180 -8.31 -37.66 -5.55
N TRP A 181 -8.74 -36.51 -5.03
CA TRP A 181 -10.15 -36.14 -4.96
C TRP A 181 -10.39 -34.75 -5.54
N GLU A 182 -11.27 -34.70 -6.53
CA GLU A 182 -11.72 -33.48 -7.17
C GLU A 182 -12.85 -32.80 -6.37
N MET A 183 -12.85 -31.47 -6.33
CA MET A 183 -13.79 -30.67 -5.52
C MET A 183 -14.39 -29.46 -6.24
N ALA A 184 -14.01 -29.19 -7.50
CA ALA A 184 -14.51 -28.01 -8.20
C ALA A 184 -16.03 -28.04 -8.41
N VAL A 185 -16.65 -26.86 -8.39
CA VAL A 185 -18.11 -26.68 -8.49
C VAL A 185 -18.71 -27.10 -9.84
N SER A 186 -17.91 -27.14 -10.91
CA SER A 186 -18.31 -27.56 -12.26
C SER A 186 -17.22 -28.37 -12.95
N ALA A 187 -17.61 -29.11 -14.00
CA ALA A 187 -16.65 -29.90 -14.78
C ALA A 187 -15.65 -29.01 -15.54
N ASP A 188 -16.13 -27.89 -16.11
CA ASP A 188 -15.28 -26.90 -16.77
C ASP A 188 -14.24 -26.32 -15.80
N ARG A 189 -14.66 -25.89 -14.61
CA ARG A 189 -13.73 -25.35 -13.61
C ARG A 189 -12.69 -26.39 -13.18
N GLN A 190 -13.08 -27.65 -13.04
CA GLN A 190 -12.15 -28.74 -12.72
C GLN A 190 -11.08 -28.89 -13.82
N LEU A 191 -11.49 -28.86 -15.09
CA LEU A 191 -10.59 -28.96 -16.23
C LEU A 191 -9.61 -27.78 -16.26
N LYS A 192 -10.11 -26.57 -16.10
CA LYS A 192 -9.27 -25.36 -16.10
C LYS A 192 -8.31 -25.33 -14.91
N CYS A 193 -8.72 -25.77 -13.73
CA CYS A 193 -7.81 -25.92 -12.60
C CYS A 193 -6.65 -26.88 -12.89
N LYS A 194 -6.90 -28.01 -13.57
CA LYS A 194 -5.84 -28.93 -14.00
C LYS A 194 -4.88 -28.29 -15.01
N GLN A 195 -5.38 -27.42 -15.89
CA GLN A 195 -4.60 -26.81 -16.97
C GLN A 195 -3.83 -25.55 -16.53
N LEU A 196 -4.42 -24.74 -15.65
CA LEU A 196 -3.96 -23.38 -15.36
C LEU A 196 -3.47 -23.19 -13.92
N ASP A 197 -4.01 -23.96 -12.97
CA ASP A 197 -3.86 -23.70 -11.53
C ASP A 197 -3.24 -24.87 -10.75
N ALA A 198 -2.76 -25.92 -11.41
CA ALA A 198 -2.23 -27.12 -10.74
C ALA A 198 -0.99 -26.82 -9.86
N THR A 199 -0.26 -25.73 -10.12
CA THR A 199 0.88 -25.30 -9.30
C THR A 199 0.50 -24.29 -8.21
N ASN A 200 -0.78 -23.89 -8.14
CA ASN A 200 -1.30 -22.90 -7.21
C ASN A 200 -1.93 -23.58 -5.98
N GLY A 201 -1.25 -23.53 -4.85
CA GLY A 201 -1.69 -24.10 -3.56
C GLY A 201 -3.05 -23.56 -3.09
N ALA A 202 -3.49 -22.41 -3.57
CA ALA A 202 -4.79 -21.86 -3.19
C ALA A 202 -5.97 -22.71 -3.66
N VAL A 203 -5.83 -23.53 -4.71
CA VAL A 203 -6.92 -24.40 -5.20
C VAL A 203 -7.00 -25.75 -4.47
N TYR A 204 -6.10 -25.99 -3.51
CA TYR A 204 -6.01 -27.23 -2.74
C TYR A 204 -6.52 -27.01 -1.31
N LEU A 205 -7.48 -27.82 -0.88
CA LEU A 205 -8.00 -27.74 0.49
C LEU A 205 -6.91 -28.08 1.52
N GLU A 206 -6.07 -29.06 1.19
CA GLU A 206 -4.91 -29.49 1.97
C GLU A 206 -4.02 -28.33 2.44
N SER A 207 -3.79 -27.31 1.59
CA SER A 207 -2.97 -26.14 1.92
C SER A 207 -3.42 -25.43 3.20
N ILE A 208 -4.73 -25.23 3.35
CA ILE A 208 -5.26 -24.54 4.53
C ILE A 208 -5.40 -25.50 5.72
N LEU A 209 -5.70 -26.77 5.50
CA LEU A 209 -5.90 -27.72 6.60
C LEU A 209 -4.58 -28.06 7.31
N ARG A 210 -3.50 -28.28 6.56
CA ARG A 210 -2.15 -28.52 7.11
C ARG A 210 -1.65 -27.35 7.96
N ASN A 211 -2.13 -26.14 7.68
CA ASN A 211 -1.70 -24.92 8.33
C ASN A 211 -2.71 -24.37 9.34
N ALA A 212 -3.87 -25.01 9.52
CA ALA A 212 -4.88 -24.62 10.48
C ALA A 212 -4.50 -25.02 11.91
N ASN A 213 -4.92 -24.25 12.90
CA ASN A 213 -5.01 -24.72 14.28
C ASN A 213 -6.28 -25.57 14.41
N TRP A 214 -6.13 -26.89 14.51
CA TRP A 214 -7.29 -27.78 14.43
C TRP A 214 -8.24 -27.66 15.62
N ALA A 215 -7.74 -27.33 16.81
CA ALA A 215 -8.60 -27.11 17.98
C ALA A 215 -9.60 -25.96 17.75
N THR A 216 -9.19 -24.91 17.05
CA THR A 216 -10.07 -23.80 16.67
C THR A 216 -10.86 -24.11 15.39
N MET A 217 -10.25 -24.75 14.40
CA MET A 217 -10.92 -25.13 13.15
C MET A 217 -12.12 -26.06 13.41
N GLU A 218 -11.95 -27.06 14.28
CA GLU A 218 -12.99 -28.02 14.64
C GLU A 218 -14.22 -27.31 15.23
N GLN A 219 -14.01 -26.31 16.09
CA GLN A 219 -15.10 -25.54 16.71
C GLN A 219 -15.91 -24.73 15.69
N CYS A 220 -15.26 -24.18 14.67
CA CYS A 220 -15.92 -23.31 13.69
C CYS A 220 -16.47 -24.07 12.48
N TRP A 221 -15.76 -25.10 12.03
CA TRP A 221 -15.98 -25.74 10.73
C TRP A 221 -15.94 -27.27 10.76
N GLY A 222 -15.70 -27.92 11.91
CA GLY A 222 -15.55 -29.38 12.02
C GLY A 222 -16.75 -30.14 11.46
N GLU A 223 -17.97 -29.81 11.89
CA GLU A 223 -19.21 -30.43 11.38
C GLU A 223 -19.39 -30.20 9.87
N ALA A 224 -19.11 -28.99 9.39
CA ALA A 224 -19.27 -28.63 8.00
C ALA A 224 -18.24 -29.33 7.10
N LEU A 225 -16.99 -29.47 7.55
CA LEU A 225 -15.94 -30.22 6.87
C LEU A 225 -16.20 -31.72 6.92
N GLN A 226 -16.70 -32.24 8.04
CA GLN A 226 -17.11 -33.63 8.18
C GLN A 226 -18.21 -33.98 7.17
N THR A 227 -19.21 -33.11 7.06
CA THR A 227 -20.33 -33.28 6.14
C THR A 227 -19.92 -33.09 4.68
N GLY A 228 -19.24 -31.98 4.39
CA GLY A 228 -18.89 -31.58 3.03
C GLY A 228 -17.78 -32.42 2.41
N VAL A 229 -16.82 -32.90 3.21
CA VAL A 229 -15.58 -33.50 2.69
C VAL A 229 -15.27 -34.84 3.36
N PHE A 230 -15.04 -34.85 4.67
CA PHE A 230 -14.40 -36.00 5.32
C PHE A 230 -15.27 -37.27 5.31
N GLY A 231 -16.60 -37.14 5.44
CA GLY A 231 -17.52 -38.27 5.47
C GLY A 231 -17.42 -39.16 4.22
N HIS A 232 -17.23 -38.56 3.03
CA HIS A 232 -17.01 -39.32 1.79
C HIS A 232 -15.61 -39.95 1.76
N LEU A 233 -14.57 -39.19 2.13
CA LEU A 233 -13.19 -39.67 2.13
C LEU A 233 -12.99 -40.88 3.06
N GLN A 234 -13.64 -40.85 4.23
CA GLN A 234 -13.56 -41.89 5.25
C GLN A 234 -14.12 -43.26 4.81
N ALA A 235 -14.82 -43.34 3.67
CA ALA A 235 -15.22 -44.61 3.06
C ALA A 235 -14.01 -45.45 2.62
N THR A 236 -12.86 -44.81 2.33
CA THR A 236 -11.63 -45.48 1.86
C THR A 236 -10.54 -45.47 2.94
N SER A 237 -9.61 -46.44 2.88
CA SER A 237 -8.45 -46.46 3.79
C SER A 237 -7.52 -45.24 3.57
N LYS A 238 -7.27 -44.88 2.30
CA LYS A 238 -6.48 -43.68 1.93
C LYS A 238 -7.09 -42.41 2.52
N GLY A 239 -8.41 -42.22 2.37
CA GLY A 239 -9.09 -41.05 2.90
C GLY A 239 -9.12 -40.99 4.43
N ARG A 240 -9.31 -42.11 5.13
CA ARG A 240 -9.19 -42.15 6.61
C ARG A 240 -7.81 -41.71 7.09
N ALA A 241 -6.75 -42.22 6.45
CA ALA A 241 -5.38 -41.85 6.78
C ALA A 241 -5.11 -40.35 6.52
N TRP A 242 -5.59 -39.83 5.38
CA TRP A 242 -5.44 -38.42 5.04
C TRP A 242 -6.18 -37.51 6.04
N VAL A 243 -7.43 -37.84 6.41
CA VAL A 243 -8.19 -37.05 7.40
C VAL A 243 -7.47 -37.03 8.75
N VAL A 244 -6.94 -38.17 9.22
CA VAL A 244 -6.15 -38.23 10.45
C VAL A 244 -4.90 -37.34 10.33
N ALA A 245 -4.17 -37.40 9.22
CA ALA A 245 -2.98 -36.59 9.00
C ALA A 245 -3.25 -35.08 8.97
N MET A 246 -4.41 -34.65 8.44
CA MET A 246 -4.79 -33.23 8.41
C MET A 246 -5.29 -32.70 9.75
N THR A 247 -5.89 -33.56 10.56
CA THR A 247 -6.55 -33.18 11.82
C THR A 247 -5.71 -33.47 13.06
N SER A 248 -4.61 -34.23 12.92
CA SER A 248 -3.75 -34.61 14.05
C SER A 248 -3.08 -33.40 14.69
N LEU A 249 -3.19 -33.33 16.02
CA LEU A 249 -2.73 -32.25 16.90
C LEU A 249 -1.21 -32.23 17.17
N ASP A 250 -0.47 -33.20 16.63
CA ASP A 250 0.97 -33.30 16.86
C ASP A 250 1.67 -32.14 16.15
N ALA A 251 2.43 -31.37 16.93
CA ALA A 251 3.09 -30.12 16.56
C ALA A 251 3.36 -29.99 15.05
N LYS A 252 2.77 -28.96 14.43
CA LYS A 252 2.97 -28.66 13.01
C LYS A 252 4.46 -28.73 12.67
N VAL A 253 4.77 -29.39 11.56
CA VAL A 253 6.15 -29.46 11.07
C VAL A 253 6.74 -28.06 10.93
N PRO A 254 8.07 -27.89 11.10
CA PRO A 254 8.74 -26.63 10.83
C PRO A 254 8.35 -26.04 9.46
N VAL A 255 8.29 -24.72 9.36
CA VAL A 255 7.90 -24.03 8.11
C VAL A 255 8.71 -24.49 6.90
N PRO A 256 10.05 -24.65 6.98
CA PRO A 256 10.83 -25.15 5.84
C PRO A 256 10.41 -26.54 5.36
N ASP A 257 10.04 -27.44 6.28
CA ASP A 257 9.61 -28.81 5.94
C ASP A 257 8.23 -28.83 5.30
N GLU A 258 7.33 -27.94 5.74
CA GLU A 258 6.02 -27.75 5.09
C GLU A 258 6.18 -27.21 3.67
N VAL A 259 7.07 -26.23 3.47
CA VAL A 259 7.39 -25.72 2.13
C VAL A 259 8.00 -26.81 1.25
N ALA A 260 8.93 -27.62 1.78
CA ALA A 260 9.50 -28.74 1.06
C ALA A 260 8.43 -29.77 0.64
N ALA A 261 7.44 -30.02 1.50
CA ALA A 261 6.31 -30.88 1.17
C ALA A 261 5.49 -30.30 0.01
N TRP A 262 5.13 -29.03 0.03
CA TRP A 262 4.38 -28.38 -1.06
C TRP A 262 5.14 -28.48 -2.40
N LEU A 263 6.44 -28.18 -2.37
CA LEU A 263 7.31 -28.28 -3.55
C LEU A 263 7.42 -29.70 -4.09
N SER A 264 7.37 -30.72 -3.23
CA SER A 264 7.38 -32.13 -3.67
C SER A 264 6.14 -32.51 -4.50
N PHE A 265 5.04 -31.77 -4.35
CA PHE A 265 3.83 -31.89 -5.16
C PHE A 265 3.75 -30.85 -6.29
N HIS A 266 4.85 -30.17 -6.62
CA HIS A 266 4.91 -29.12 -7.65
C HIS A 266 4.02 -27.90 -7.35
N VAL A 267 3.62 -27.70 -6.09
CA VAL A 267 2.94 -26.49 -5.65
C VAL A 267 4.00 -25.43 -5.39
N THR A 268 4.01 -24.38 -6.21
CA THR A 268 5.07 -23.35 -6.21
C THR A 268 4.56 -21.96 -5.85
N THR A 269 3.25 -21.76 -5.86
CA THR A 269 2.62 -20.47 -5.54
C THR A 269 1.36 -20.66 -4.73
N TYR A 270 0.90 -19.62 -4.04
CA TYR A 270 -0.41 -19.59 -3.38
C TYR A 270 -1.08 -18.27 -3.71
N SER A 271 -1.87 -18.24 -4.78
CA SER A 271 -2.60 -17.07 -5.28
C SER A 271 -4.11 -17.26 -5.07
N PRO A 272 -4.70 -16.65 -4.03
CA PRO A 272 -6.14 -16.54 -3.89
C PRO A 272 -6.80 -15.84 -5.09
N HIS A 273 -8.10 -16.02 -5.20
CA HIS A 273 -8.93 -15.34 -6.18
C HIS A 273 -9.26 -13.92 -5.71
N TRP A 274 -9.46 -13.03 -6.68
CA TRP A 274 -9.96 -11.68 -6.43
C TRP A 274 -11.36 -11.73 -5.83
N GLN A 275 -11.66 -10.77 -4.96
CA GLN A 275 -12.94 -10.61 -4.30
C GLN A 275 -13.15 -9.17 -3.85
N ASN A 276 -14.40 -8.82 -3.55
CA ASN A 276 -14.79 -7.51 -3.02
C ASN A 276 -15.68 -7.59 -1.76
N TYR A 277 -15.69 -8.71 -1.02
CA TYR A 277 -16.34 -8.82 0.28
C TYR A 277 -15.40 -8.49 1.46
N LYS A 278 -14.10 -8.36 1.22
CA LYS A 278 -13.06 -8.07 2.23
C LYS A 278 -12.07 -7.07 1.65
N GLN A 279 -11.89 -5.95 2.35
CA GLN A 279 -10.79 -5.03 2.13
C GLN A 279 -9.61 -5.43 3.00
N MET A 280 -8.42 -5.41 2.42
CA MET A 280 -7.20 -5.76 3.12
C MET A 280 -6.63 -4.55 3.85
N GLY A 281 -6.21 -4.76 5.09
CA GLY A 281 -5.47 -3.77 5.85
C GLY A 281 -3.97 -3.91 5.61
N ILE A 282 -3.25 -2.82 5.90
CA ILE A 282 -1.78 -2.82 5.94
C ILE A 282 -1.33 -1.81 6.99
N THR A 283 -0.20 -2.09 7.64
CA THR A 283 0.53 -1.09 8.42
C THR A 283 1.97 -1.14 7.96
N GLU A 284 2.43 -0.05 7.38
CA GLU A 284 3.80 0.09 6.87
C GLU A 284 4.52 1.19 7.61
N THR A 285 5.78 0.91 7.95
CA THR A 285 6.66 1.82 8.65
C THR A 285 7.97 1.97 7.90
N ALA A 286 8.47 3.20 7.78
CA ALA A 286 9.83 3.48 7.34
C ALA A 286 10.73 3.74 8.55
N LEU A 287 11.97 3.28 8.50
CA LEU A 287 12.97 3.56 9.53
C LEU A 287 13.82 4.76 9.09
N ILE A 288 13.89 5.80 9.93
CA ILE A 288 14.86 6.88 9.76
C ILE A 288 16.00 6.65 10.75
N GLN A 289 17.20 6.40 10.21
CA GLN A 289 18.40 6.20 11.00
C GLN A 289 19.19 7.51 11.11
N ASN A 290 19.49 7.92 12.35
CA ASN A 290 20.29 9.12 12.60
C ASN A 290 21.80 8.83 12.49
N ALA A 291 22.62 9.89 12.61
CA ALA A 291 24.08 9.80 12.52
C ALA A 291 24.75 8.93 13.60
N PHE A 292 24.03 8.60 14.68
CA PHE A 292 24.52 7.71 15.75
C PHE A 292 24.19 6.24 15.52
N GLY A 293 23.49 5.91 14.42
CA GLY A 293 23.07 4.54 14.12
C GLY A 293 21.75 4.13 14.80
N LEU A 294 21.02 5.07 15.42
CA LEU A 294 19.72 4.79 16.03
C LEU A 294 18.62 4.97 14.98
N ALA A 295 17.80 3.94 14.80
CA ALA A 295 16.70 3.92 13.86
C ALA A 295 15.35 4.12 14.56
N TYR A 296 14.53 5.02 14.02
CA TYR A 296 13.19 5.33 14.53
C TYR A 296 12.13 4.98 13.49
N PRO A 297 11.08 4.22 13.85
CA PRO A 297 10.00 3.88 12.93
C PRO A 297 8.99 5.02 12.82
N PHE A 298 8.63 5.35 11.58
CA PHE A 298 7.55 6.28 11.24
C PHE A 298 6.51 5.54 10.40
N THR A 299 5.24 5.69 10.75
CA THR A 299 4.15 5.09 9.98
C THR A 299 3.99 5.83 8.66
N ILE A 300 4.20 5.14 7.54
CA ILE A 300 4.04 5.71 6.19
C ILE A 300 2.69 5.32 5.56
N ARG A 301 2.03 4.28 6.08
CA ARG A 301 0.71 3.87 5.61
C ARG A 301 -0.02 3.05 6.65
N LYS A 302 -1.30 3.34 6.85
CA LYS A 302 -2.17 2.56 7.72
C LYS A 302 -3.56 2.43 7.12
N LEU A 303 -3.92 1.21 6.75
CA LEU A 303 -5.25 0.84 6.27
C LEU A 303 -5.79 -0.28 7.14
N LEU A 304 -7.03 -0.16 7.60
CA LEU A 304 -7.67 -1.19 8.42
C LEU A 304 -8.36 -2.23 7.52
N PRO A 305 -8.32 -3.52 7.87
CA PRO A 305 -9.09 -4.53 7.15
C PRO A 305 -10.59 -4.37 7.47
N ILE A 306 -11.44 -4.55 6.47
CA ILE A 306 -12.90 -4.41 6.62
C ILE A 306 -13.60 -5.56 5.90
N TYR A 307 -14.52 -6.23 6.59
CA TYR A 307 -15.50 -7.11 5.94
C TYR A 307 -16.68 -6.26 5.49
N GLN A 308 -17.00 -6.34 4.20
CA GLN A 308 -18.16 -5.68 3.65
C GLN A 308 -19.42 -6.47 3.98
N SER A 309 -20.57 -5.78 3.94
CA SER A 309 -21.84 -6.46 4.13
C SER A 309 -22.08 -7.49 3.02
N LEU A 310 -22.77 -8.58 3.33
CA LEU A 310 -23.08 -9.61 2.35
C LEU A 310 -23.89 -9.09 1.16
N SER A 311 -24.68 -8.02 1.34
CA SER A 311 -25.48 -7.42 0.27
C SER A 311 -24.69 -6.53 -0.68
N THR A 312 -23.50 -6.08 -0.28
CA THR A 312 -22.61 -5.24 -1.12
C THR A 312 -21.55 -6.06 -1.85
N ALA A 313 -21.27 -7.28 -1.41
CA ALA A 313 -20.26 -8.15 -2.02
C ALA A 313 -20.70 -8.76 -3.37
N THR A 314 -20.60 -7.98 -4.45
CA THR A 314 -21.02 -8.41 -5.80
C THR A 314 -20.23 -9.59 -6.36
N SER A 315 -18.97 -9.78 -5.92
CA SER A 315 -18.14 -10.94 -6.28
C SER A 315 -18.76 -12.29 -5.89
N PHE A 316 -19.65 -12.34 -4.88
CA PHE A 316 -20.34 -13.58 -4.51
C PHE A 316 -21.27 -14.13 -5.60
N ARG A 317 -21.67 -13.32 -6.59
CA ARG A 317 -22.41 -13.82 -7.75
C ARG A 317 -21.51 -14.63 -8.68
N MET A 318 -20.22 -14.27 -8.76
CA MET A 318 -19.26 -14.95 -9.63
C MET A 318 -18.68 -16.18 -8.95
N GLN A 319 -18.31 -16.08 -7.68
CA GLN A 319 -17.66 -17.16 -6.94
C GLN A 319 -17.92 -17.05 -5.43
N TRP A 320 -18.22 -18.17 -4.78
CA TRP A 320 -18.28 -18.27 -3.32
C TRP A 320 -16.98 -18.78 -2.71
N PRO A 321 -16.54 -18.25 -1.55
CA PRO A 321 -15.46 -18.85 -0.78
C PRO A 321 -15.91 -20.18 -0.16
N LEU A 322 -14.95 -20.99 0.30
CA LEU A 322 -15.21 -22.30 0.89
C LEU A 322 -16.19 -22.24 2.06
N ALA A 323 -16.11 -21.22 2.92
CA ALA A 323 -17.04 -20.97 4.02
C ALA A 323 -18.52 -21.06 3.57
N ARG A 324 -18.83 -20.44 2.42
CA ARG A 324 -20.18 -20.38 1.85
C ARG A 324 -20.56 -21.68 1.15
N LEU A 325 -19.60 -22.37 0.53
CA LEU A 325 -19.82 -23.69 -0.06
C LEU A 325 -20.06 -24.76 1.01
N LEU A 326 -19.33 -24.73 2.12
CA LEU A 326 -19.53 -25.61 3.28
C LEU A 326 -20.90 -25.39 3.91
N TRP A 327 -21.32 -24.13 4.08
CA TRP A 327 -22.69 -23.80 4.48
C TRP A 327 -23.70 -24.37 3.48
N GLY A 328 -23.52 -24.12 2.18
CA GLY A 328 -24.40 -24.63 1.13
C GLY A 328 -24.51 -26.16 1.10
N ALA A 329 -23.40 -26.86 1.37
CA ALA A 329 -23.35 -28.32 1.47
C ALA A 329 -24.18 -28.85 2.65
N MET A 330 -24.10 -28.22 3.82
CA MET A 330 -24.91 -28.61 4.99
C MET A 330 -26.42 -28.48 4.72
N PHE A 331 -26.82 -27.45 3.97
CA PHE A 331 -28.24 -27.14 3.69
C PHE A 331 -28.69 -27.53 2.28
N HIS A 332 -27.94 -28.39 1.58
CA HIS A 332 -28.13 -28.71 0.16
C HIS A 332 -29.57 -29.13 -0.20
N ASN A 333 -30.24 -29.93 0.64
CA ASN A 333 -31.67 -30.24 0.48
C ASN A 333 -32.42 -30.22 1.82
N VAL A 334 -32.73 -29.01 2.31
CA VAL A 334 -33.54 -28.76 3.51
C VAL A 334 -34.85 -29.55 3.52
N SER A 335 -35.52 -29.69 2.38
CA SER A 335 -36.80 -30.43 2.24
C SER A 335 -36.69 -31.95 2.42
N SER A 336 -35.48 -32.52 2.31
CA SER A 336 -35.23 -33.96 2.47
C SER A 336 -34.29 -34.28 3.64
N GLY A 337 -33.83 -33.25 4.38
CA GLY A 337 -32.86 -33.40 5.47
C GLY A 337 -31.50 -33.94 5.04
N LYS A 338 -31.16 -33.91 3.74
CA LYS A 338 -29.90 -34.46 3.21
C LYS A 338 -28.90 -33.35 2.95
N ALA A 339 -27.77 -33.42 3.66
CA ALA A 339 -26.59 -32.65 3.33
C ALA A 339 -25.90 -33.22 2.07
N GLY A 340 -25.15 -32.38 1.37
CA GLY A 340 -24.36 -32.73 0.20
C GLY A 340 -22.87 -32.78 0.49
N SER A 341 -22.11 -33.47 -0.36
CA SER A 341 -20.65 -33.47 -0.35
C SER A 341 -20.11 -32.50 -1.41
N LEU A 342 -19.02 -31.81 -1.11
CA LEU A 342 -18.27 -31.00 -2.06
C LEU A 342 -17.33 -31.86 -2.94
N VAL A 343 -17.12 -33.13 -2.60
CA VAL A 343 -16.25 -34.03 -3.37
C VAL A 343 -17.00 -34.57 -4.59
N ARG A 344 -16.47 -34.35 -5.79
CA ARG A 344 -17.14 -34.65 -7.07
C ARG A 344 -17.46 -36.12 -7.27
N SER A 345 -16.61 -37.02 -6.76
CA SER A 345 -16.82 -38.48 -6.84
C SER A 345 -17.85 -39.01 -5.84
N SER A 346 -18.39 -38.17 -4.96
CA SER A 346 -19.43 -38.56 -4.02
C SER A 346 -20.76 -38.78 -4.72
N PRO A 347 -21.52 -39.84 -4.41
CA PRO A 347 -22.88 -40.01 -4.89
C PRO A 347 -23.83 -38.91 -4.37
N GLN A 348 -23.42 -38.15 -3.35
CA GLN A 348 -24.15 -37.02 -2.78
C GLN A 348 -23.52 -35.68 -3.17
N PHE A 349 -22.82 -35.61 -4.30
CA PHE A 349 -22.17 -34.37 -4.74
C PHE A 349 -23.18 -33.21 -4.84
N ALA A 350 -22.87 -32.11 -4.16
CA ALA A 350 -23.72 -30.95 -3.92
C ALA A 350 -23.97 -30.10 -5.18
N PHE A 351 -23.28 -30.38 -6.29
CA PHE A 351 -23.45 -29.63 -7.53
C PHE A 351 -23.88 -30.53 -8.72
N SER A 352 -24.58 -31.65 -8.45
CA SER A 352 -25.00 -32.62 -9.46
C SER A 352 -26.41 -32.38 -10.02
N ASN A 353 -26.60 -32.68 -11.32
CA ASN A 353 -27.86 -32.80 -12.09
C ASN A 353 -28.91 -31.69 -11.90
N SER A 354 -29.60 -31.66 -10.76
CA SER A 354 -30.72 -30.78 -10.43
C SER A 354 -30.38 -29.62 -9.49
N SER A 355 -29.17 -29.61 -8.90
CA SER A 355 -28.72 -28.59 -7.95
C SER A 355 -27.37 -28.04 -8.41
N SER A 356 -27.38 -27.00 -9.25
CA SER A 356 -26.14 -26.29 -9.62
C SER A 356 -25.71 -25.33 -8.51
N VAL A 357 -24.44 -24.91 -8.51
CA VAL A 357 -23.98 -23.82 -7.63
C VAL A 357 -24.83 -22.56 -7.83
N GLU A 358 -25.17 -22.22 -9.09
CA GLU A 358 -26.10 -21.14 -9.44
C GLU A 358 -27.48 -21.28 -8.75
N GLY A 359 -28.01 -22.50 -8.66
CA GLY A 359 -29.24 -22.79 -7.93
C GLY A 359 -29.11 -22.57 -6.42
N LEU A 360 -27.94 -22.83 -5.83
CA LEU A 360 -27.69 -22.53 -4.42
C LEU A 360 -27.54 -21.02 -4.18
N LEU A 361 -26.89 -20.30 -5.09
CA LEU A 361 -26.85 -18.84 -5.08
C LEU A 361 -28.27 -18.25 -5.09
N ALA A 362 -29.17 -18.86 -5.87
CA ALA A 362 -30.59 -18.49 -5.91
C ALA A 362 -31.30 -18.73 -4.57
N ARG A 363 -31.15 -19.94 -4.01
CA ARG A 363 -31.81 -20.34 -2.74
C ARG A 363 -31.37 -19.49 -1.55
N ASN A 364 -30.09 -19.10 -1.50
CA ASN A 364 -29.57 -18.25 -0.43
C ASN A 364 -29.88 -16.75 -0.64
N GLY A 365 -30.45 -16.36 -1.79
CA GLY A 365 -30.78 -14.97 -2.10
C GLY A 365 -29.61 -14.13 -2.61
N THR A 366 -28.47 -14.75 -2.94
CA THR A 366 -27.34 -14.04 -3.60
C THR A 366 -27.69 -13.69 -5.05
N LEU A 367 -28.50 -14.54 -5.71
CA LEU A 367 -29.10 -14.28 -7.01
C LEU A 367 -30.62 -14.27 -6.88
N ALA A 368 -31.27 -13.27 -7.47
CA ALA A 368 -32.71 -13.25 -7.63
C ALA A 368 -33.10 -13.99 -8.91
N PHE A 369 -34.06 -14.92 -8.81
CA PHE A 369 -34.66 -15.60 -9.96
C PHE A 369 -36.14 -15.18 -10.12
N PRO A 370 -36.64 -14.99 -11.36
CA PRO A 370 -35.90 -15.04 -12.63
C PRO A 370 -34.82 -13.96 -12.72
N LEU A 371 -33.72 -14.26 -13.43
CA LEU A 371 -32.63 -13.29 -13.62
C LEU A 371 -33.17 -12.06 -14.34
N ASN A 372 -32.80 -10.87 -13.85
CA ASN A 372 -33.04 -9.65 -14.60
C ASN A 372 -32.24 -9.65 -15.92
N GLN A 373 -32.62 -8.78 -16.85
CA GLN A 373 -32.01 -8.72 -18.19
C GLN A 373 -30.48 -8.55 -18.15
N GLY A 374 -29.95 -7.72 -17.26
CA GLY A 374 -28.50 -7.49 -17.13
C GLY A 374 -27.75 -8.74 -16.69
N LEU A 375 -28.19 -9.36 -15.58
CA LEU A 375 -27.59 -10.61 -15.10
C LEU A 375 -27.76 -11.76 -16.10
N ALA A 376 -28.85 -11.78 -16.88
CA ALA A 376 -29.02 -12.73 -17.97
C ALA A 376 -27.98 -12.53 -19.10
N LEU A 377 -27.65 -11.28 -19.45
CA LEU A 377 -26.57 -10.97 -20.40
C LEU A 377 -25.20 -11.36 -19.86
N THR A 378 -24.91 -11.08 -18.58
CA THR A 378 -23.66 -11.53 -17.93
C THR A 378 -23.54 -13.05 -17.93
N ARG A 379 -24.63 -13.76 -17.59
CA ARG A 379 -24.67 -15.22 -17.66
C ARG A 379 -24.47 -15.75 -19.08
N ALA A 380 -25.00 -15.06 -20.09
CA ALA A 380 -24.79 -15.44 -21.48
C ALA A 380 -23.34 -15.25 -21.94
N MET A 381 -22.61 -14.28 -21.38
CA MET A 381 -21.21 -14.00 -21.70
C MET A 381 -20.23 -14.93 -20.99
N PHE A 382 -20.39 -15.11 -19.67
CA PHE A 382 -19.44 -15.86 -18.84
C PHE A 382 -19.87 -17.30 -18.57
N GLY A 383 -21.16 -17.62 -18.69
CA GLY A 383 -21.72 -18.90 -18.26
C GLY A 383 -22.46 -18.81 -16.93
N PRO A 384 -22.85 -19.95 -16.35
CA PRO A 384 -23.60 -20.02 -15.09
C PRO A 384 -22.89 -19.28 -13.95
N PHE A 385 -23.64 -18.55 -13.13
CA PHE A 385 -23.06 -17.88 -11.97
C PHE A 385 -22.50 -18.88 -10.94
N GLY A 386 -21.48 -18.46 -10.19
CA GLY A 386 -20.80 -19.29 -9.20
C GLY A 386 -19.66 -20.15 -9.75
N THR A 387 -19.42 -20.15 -11.07
CA THR A 387 -18.34 -20.91 -11.72
C THR A 387 -17.21 -20.03 -12.26
N THR A 388 -17.37 -18.70 -12.26
CA THR A 388 -16.42 -17.73 -12.81
C THR A 388 -15.31 -17.44 -11.80
N SER A 389 -14.07 -17.83 -12.13
CA SER A 389 -12.91 -17.47 -11.31
C SER A 389 -12.45 -16.05 -11.61
N MET A 390 -12.03 -15.33 -10.56
CA MET A 390 -11.53 -13.97 -10.67
C MET A 390 -10.07 -13.93 -10.21
N LYS A 391 -9.15 -13.43 -11.04
CA LYS A 391 -7.72 -13.32 -10.72
C LYS A 391 -7.24 -11.90 -10.91
N ARG A 392 -6.65 -11.32 -9.87
CA ARG A 392 -6.02 -9.99 -9.93
C ARG A 392 -4.77 -10.05 -10.81
N ILE A 393 -4.59 -9.05 -11.66
CA ILE A 393 -3.42 -8.89 -12.52
C ILE A 393 -2.57 -7.73 -11.99
N ALA A 394 -1.30 -7.99 -11.72
CA ALA A 394 -0.36 -6.97 -11.30
C ALA A 394 0.02 -6.05 -12.49
N PRO A 395 0.24 -4.73 -12.25
CA PRO A 395 0.73 -3.84 -13.29
C PRO A 395 2.07 -4.34 -13.86
N PRO A 396 2.21 -4.48 -15.19
CA PRO A 396 3.42 -4.97 -15.83
C PRO A 396 4.63 -4.10 -15.46
N LEU A 397 5.80 -4.73 -15.30
CA LEU A 397 7.04 -4.00 -15.00
C LEU A 397 7.36 -2.92 -16.04
N ALA A 398 7.10 -3.20 -17.32
CA ALA A 398 7.26 -2.22 -18.40
C ALA A 398 6.38 -0.97 -18.20
N LEU A 399 5.14 -1.16 -17.74
CA LEU A 399 4.22 -0.05 -17.46
C LEU A 399 4.66 0.77 -16.24
N ARG A 400 5.11 0.12 -15.17
CA ARG A 400 5.69 0.81 -14.00
C ARG A 400 6.94 1.61 -14.38
N SER A 401 7.81 1.02 -15.20
CA SER A 401 9.01 1.69 -15.70
C SER A 401 8.69 2.88 -16.58
N LEU A 402 7.70 2.75 -17.48
CA LEU A 402 7.25 3.86 -18.32
C LEU A 402 6.76 5.03 -17.47
N TYR A 403 5.83 4.77 -16.54
CA TYR A 403 5.28 5.83 -15.69
C TYR A 403 6.38 6.53 -14.88
N ARG A 404 7.31 5.77 -14.31
CA ARG A 404 8.48 6.31 -13.62
C ARG A 404 9.31 7.22 -14.52
N SER A 405 9.70 6.75 -15.71
CA SER A 405 10.50 7.53 -16.66
C SER A 405 9.79 8.81 -17.13
N LEU A 406 8.46 8.79 -17.27
CA LEU A 406 7.67 9.97 -17.64
C LEU A 406 7.68 11.00 -16.51
N ILE A 407 7.40 10.58 -15.27
CA ILE A 407 7.37 11.48 -14.11
C ILE A 407 8.76 12.05 -13.81
N GLU A 408 9.81 11.22 -13.81
CA GLU A 408 11.19 11.67 -13.61
C GLU A 408 11.61 12.70 -14.68
N ALA A 409 11.23 12.49 -15.94
CA ALA A 409 11.51 13.43 -17.02
C ALA A 409 10.78 14.77 -16.83
N ILE A 410 9.51 14.75 -16.40
CA ILE A 410 8.73 15.95 -16.09
C ILE A 410 9.37 16.72 -14.93
N LEU A 411 9.65 16.02 -13.82
CA LEU A 411 10.22 16.63 -12.60
C LEU A 411 11.60 17.23 -12.86
N THR A 412 12.46 16.52 -13.59
CA THR A 412 13.78 17.02 -13.99
C THR A 412 13.65 18.29 -14.84
N CYS A 413 12.76 18.27 -15.83
CA CYS A 413 12.52 19.40 -16.74
C CYS A 413 12.10 20.68 -16.00
N ILE A 414 11.16 20.58 -15.05
CA ILE A 414 10.67 21.75 -14.30
C ILE A 414 11.62 22.16 -13.17
N GLY A 415 12.32 21.22 -12.53
CA GLY A 415 13.16 21.53 -11.38
C GLY A 415 14.52 22.12 -11.75
N GLU A 416 15.03 21.86 -12.96
CA GLU A 416 16.27 22.48 -13.46
C GLU A 416 16.05 23.86 -14.10
N ASN A 417 14.81 24.24 -14.40
CA ASN A 417 14.49 25.48 -15.11
C ASN A 417 13.29 26.22 -14.47
N ALA A 418 13.58 27.31 -13.77
CA ALA A 418 12.56 28.12 -13.10
C ALA A 418 11.49 28.69 -14.06
N THR A 419 11.85 28.97 -15.32
CA THR A 419 10.91 29.41 -16.36
C THR A 419 9.93 28.29 -16.71
N ALA A 420 10.46 27.08 -16.91
CA ALA A 420 9.64 25.89 -17.17
C ALA A 420 8.73 25.57 -15.97
N MET A 421 9.22 25.70 -14.74
CA MET A 421 8.38 25.57 -13.54
C MET A 421 7.22 26.57 -13.54
N ASN A 422 7.48 27.84 -13.81
CA ASN A 422 6.43 28.87 -13.83
C ASN A 422 5.40 28.62 -14.96
N GLU A 423 5.85 28.23 -16.15
CA GLU A 423 4.96 27.84 -17.25
C GLU A 423 4.11 26.62 -16.87
N PHE A 424 4.74 25.58 -16.31
CA PHE A 424 4.05 24.37 -15.87
C PHE A 424 2.97 24.66 -14.82
N MET A 425 3.28 25.49 -13.82
CA MET A 425 2.33 25.88 -12.78
C MET A 425 1.20 26.79 -13.27
N SER A 426 1.34 27.38 -14.47
CA SER A 426 0.28 28.18 -15.11
C SER A 426 -0.73 27.35 -15.90
N ILE A 427 -0.41 26.08 -16.18
CA ILE A 427 -1.30 25.18 -16.91
C ILE A 427 -2.51 24.87 -16.01
N GLN A 428 -3.71 25.06 -16.56
CA GLN A 428 -4.93 24.74 -15.84
C GLN A 428 -5.04 23.22 -15.63
N LEU A 429 -5.54 22.77 -14.47
CA LEU A 429 -5.78 21.35 -14.21
C LEU A 429 -7.28 21.04 -14.29
N VAL A 430 -7.63 20.00 -15.03
CA VAL A 430 -8.95 19.37 -14.96
C VAL A 430 -8.89 18.20 -13.99
N TYR A 431 -9.42 18.39 -12.78
CA TYR A 431 -9.39 17.40 -11.71
C TYR A 431 -10.22 16.15 -12.00
N ILE A 432 -11.34 16.30 -12.71
CA ILE A 432 -12.28 15.21 -13.01
C ILE A 432 -12.56 15.18 -14.50
N MET A 433 -12.34 14.01 -15.11
CA MET A 433 -12.71 13.72 -16.50
C MET A 433 -13.57 12.46 -16.53
N SER A 434 -14.53 12.41 -17.46
CA SER A 434 -15.46 11.28 -17.61
C SER A 434 -15.35 10.71 -19.03
N PRO A 435 -14.32 9.89 -19.30
CA PRO A 435 -14.02 9.45 -20.66
C PRO A 435 -14.93 8.30 -21.13
N GLY A 436 -15.46 8.43 -22.35
CA GLY A 436 -16.18 7.38 -23.05
C GLY A 436 -15.48 6.94 -24.35
N PRO A 437 -15.23 5.64 -24.56
CA PRO A 437 -14.64 5.15 -25.81
C PRO A 437 -15.59 5.37 -26.99
N THR A 438 -15.03 5.45 -28.20
CA THR A 438 -15.76 5.69 -29.45
C THR A 438 -16.92 4.73 -29.67
N ALA A 439 -16.72 3.46 -29.34
CA ALA A 439 -17.71 2.40 -29.50
C ALA A 439 -19.02 2.64 -28.72
N TRP A 440 -19.00 3.50 -27.69
CA TRP A 440 -20.15 3.83 -26.85
C TRP A 440 -20.70 5.24 -27.09
N GLN A 441 -20.11 6.00 -28.01
CA GLN A 441 -20.63 7.33 -28.34
C GLN A 441 -22.04 7.23 -28.94
N GLY A 442 -22.95 8.08 -28.43
CA GLY A 442 -24.35 8.10 -28.86
C GLY A 442 -25.22 6.97 -28.31
N GLN A 443 -24.65 6.02 -27.56
CA GLN A 443 -25.39 4.94 -26.91
C GLN A 443 -25.95 5.40 -25.55
N GLY A 444 -26.95 4.66 -25.05
CA GLY A 444 -27.39 4.75 -23.67
C GLY A 444 -26.65 3.77 -22.79
N HIS A 445 -26.39 4.12 -21.53
CA HIS A 445 -25.66 3.29 -20.57
C HIS A 445 -26.56 2.90 -19.41
N LEU A 446 -26.47 1.64 -19.01
CA LEU A 446 -27.36 1.02 -18.02
C LEU A 446 -26.60 0.33 -16.86
N GLY A 447 -25.28 0.57 -16.74
CA GLY A 447 -24.45 0.06 -15.66
C GLY A 447 -23.10 -0.50 -16.12
N GLY A 448 -22.03 -0.23 -15.38
CA GLY A 448 -20.68 -0.73 -15.68
C GLY A 448 -20.26 -1.95 -14.84
N ASN A 449 -20.96 -2.22 -13.73
CA ASN A 449 -20.72 -3.42 -12.94
C ASN A 449 -21.56 -4.59 -13.46
N PHE A 450 -20.97 -5.45 -14.29
CA PHE A 450 -21.64 -6.63 -14.86
C PHE A 450 -22.00 -7.71 -13.83
N MET A 451 -21.48 -7.61 -12.60
CA MET A 451 -21.97 -8.42 -11.48
C MET A 451 -23.29 -7.90 -10.93
N CYS A 452 -23.79 -6.73 -11.37
CA CYS A 452 -25.07 -6.13 -11.00
C CYS A 452 -26.12 -6.28 -12.10
N GLY A 453 -27.38 -6.05 -11.72
CA GLY A 453 -28.46 -5.83 -12.68
C GLY A 453 -28.35 -4.47 -13.35
N LEU A 454 -29.20 -4.24 -14.35
CA LEU A 454 -29.30 -2.95 -15.03
C LEU A 454 -29.79 -1.85 -14.07
N SER A 455 -29.33 -0.63 -14.30
CA SER A 455 -29.95 0.58 -13.74
C SER A 455 -31.37 0.75 -14.27
N THR A 456 -32.18 1.51 -13.54
CA THR A 456 -33.56 1.81 -13.95
C THR A 456 -33.62 2.88 -15.04
N ASN A 457 -32.60 3.73 -15.11
CA ASN A 457 -32.52 4.86 -16.03
C ASN A 457 -31.42 4.62 -17.06
N ILE A 458 -31.68 5.00 -18.31
CA ILE A 458 -30.68 5.03 -19.37
C ILE A 458 -29.96 6.37 -19.30
N GLU A 459 -28.67 6.34 -18.97
CA GLU A 459 -27.84 7.53 -18.81
C GLU A 459 -26.95 7.78 -20.04
N PRO A 460 -26.68 9.04 -20.42
CA PRO A 460 -25.73 9.35 -21.48
C PRO A 460 -24.28 9.13 -21.04
N SER A 461 -24.01 9.24 -19.74
CA SER A 461 -22.70 9.11 -19.14
C SER A 461 -22.30 7.64 -18.98
N ILE A 462 -21.01 7.35 -19.09
CA ILE A 462 -20.50 6.00 -18.81
C ILE A 462 -20.78 5.69 -17.35
N ALA A 463 -21.46 4.58 -17.08
CA ALA A 463 -21.73 4.18 -15.70
C ALA A 463 -20.50 3.53 -15.07
N GLN A 464 -20.35 3.70 -13.76
CA GLN A 464 -19.22 3.22 -12.97
C GLN A 464 -19.02 1.70 -13.17
N TYR A 465 -17.78 1.30 -13.43
CA TYR A 465 -17.39 -0.10 -13.57
C TYR A 465 -17.44 -0.84 -12.22
N PHE A 466 -17.20 -2.15 -12.24
CA PHE A 466 -17.08 -2.92 -11.00
C PHE A 466 -15.91 -2.38 -10.13
N ALA A 467 -16.12 -2.24 -8.83
CA ALA A 467 -15.12 -1.69 -7.92
C ALA A 467 -14.95 -2.55 -6.66
N LEU A 468 -13.89 -2.26 -5.90
CA LEU A 468 -13.53 -2.98 -4.67
C LEU A 468 -14.57 -2.81 -3.57
N ASP A 469 -15.33 -1.72 -3.54
CA ASP A 469 -16.43 -1.49 -2.59
C ASP A 469 -17.67 -2.35 -2.88
N GLY A 470 -17.63 -3.10 -3.99
CA GLY A 470 -18.67 -4.02 -4.43
C GLY A 470 -20.01 -3.38 -4.77
N SER A 471 -20.15 -2.06 -4.71
CA SER A 471 -21.45 -1.40 -4.82
C SER A 471 -22.08 -1.59 -6.20
N CYS A 472 -23.39 -1.82 -6.23
CA CYS A 472 -24.20 -1.70 -7.44
C CYS A 472 -24.69 -0.25 -7.52
N SER A 473 -23.81 0.65 -7.95
CA SER A 473 -24.15 2.07 -8.05
C SER A 473 -25.23 2.29 -9.12
N VAL A 474 -26.36 2.88 -8.73
CA VAL A 474 -27.52 3.09 -9.62
C VAL A 474 -27.34 4.34 -10.49
N ASN A 475 -26.51 5.29 -10.06
CA ASN A 475 -26.19 6.55 -10.76
C ASN A 475 -24.69 6.86 -10.73
N GLY A 476 -23.84 5.85 -10.51
CA GLY A 476 -22.39 6.04 -10.50
C GLY A 476 -21.92 6.36 -11.90
N ILE A 477 -21.16 7.44 -12.05
CA ILE A 477 -20.50 7.80 -13.30
C ILE A 477 -19.07 7.29 -13.22
N GLU A 478 -18.57 6.78 -14.32
CA GLU A 478 -17.16 6.43 -14.45
C GLU A 478 -16.33 7.71 -14.61
N GLU A 479 -15.49 7.97 -13.60
CA GLU A 479 -14.71 9.20 -13.50
C GLU A 479 -13.24 8.90 -13.22
N MET A 480 -12.38 9.78 -13.72
CA MET A 480 -10.95 9.81 -13.40
C MET A 480 -10.69 10.97 -12.44
N THR A 481 -9.79 10.77 -11.49
CA THR A 481 -9.30 11.87 -10.63
C THR A 481 -7.85 12.15 -10.99
N ASN A 482 -7.65 13.23 -11.73
CA ASN A 482 -6.36 13.54 -12.32
C ASN A 482 -5.51 14.43 -11.42
N THR A 483 -4.20 14.16 -11.45
CA THR A 483 -3.17 15.07 -10.96
C THR A 483 -2.45 15.69 -12.14
N MET A 484 -1.75 16.81 -11.92
CA MET A 484 -0.93 17.41 -12.95
C MET A 484 0.13 16.42 -13.47
N GLY A 485 0.75 15.63 -12.59
CA GLY A 485 1.72 14.60 -12.97
C GLY A 485 1.14 13.52 -13.87
N THR A 486 -0.02 12.94 -13.52
CA THR A 486 -0.66 11.88 -14.34
C THR A 486 -1.15 12.40 -15.69
N THR A 487 -1.74 13.59 -15.73
CA THR A 487 -2.20 14.22 -16.97
C THR A 487 -1.03 14.49 -17.92
N MET A 488 0.05 15.08 -17.40
CA MET A 488 1.21 15.43 -18.20
C MET A 488 2.01 14.19 -18.62
N ALA A 489 2.06 13.14 -17.79
CA ALA A 489 2.62 11.85 -18.16
C ALA A 489 1.80 11.18 -19.29
N ALA A 490 0.47 11.19 -19.20
CA ALA A 490 -0.40 10.63 -20.24
C ALA A 490 -0.26 11.39 -21.56
N LEU A 491 -0.09 12.71 -21.49
CA LEU A 491 0.20 13.54 -22.66
C LEU A 491 1.58 13.26 -23.27
N LEU A 492 2.63 13.05 -22.46
CA LEU A 492 3.95 12.65 -23.00
C LEU A 492 3.95 11.25 -23.61
N ALA A 493 3.13 10.35 -23.09
CA ALA A 493 2.92 9.03 -23.66
C ALA A 493 2.16 9.08 -25.01
N HIS A 494 1.61 10.25 -25.37
CA HIS A 494 0.69 10.48 -26.48
C HIS A 494 1.12 11.66 -27.37
N THR A 495 1.88 11.42 -28.44
CA THR A 495 2.55 12.54 -29.16
C THR A 495 2.00 12.92 -30.53
N SER A 496 0.93 12.29 -31.02
CA SER A 496 0.58 12.41 -32.44
C SER A 496 -0.87 12.79 -32.75
N ILE A 497 -1.79 12.79 -31.77
CA ILE A 497 -3.21 13.07 -32.04
C ILE A 497 -3.58 14.46 -31.54
N PRO A 498 -4.33 15.25 -32.34
CA PRO A 498 -4.79 16.56 -31.94
C PRO A 498 -5.59 16.54 -30.63
N PRO A 499 -5.41 17.54 -29.74
CA PRO A 499 -6.20 17.72 -28.55
C PRO A 499 -7.72 17.69 -28.79
N GLU A 500 -8.24 18.24 -29.90
CA GLU A 500 -9.69 18.22 -30.17
C GLU A 500 -10.22 16.79 -30.37
N ALA A 501 -9.47 15.98 -31.13
CA ALA A 501 -9.83 14.60 -31.41
C ALA A 501 -9.75 13.72 -30.15
N THR A 502 -8.85 14.05 -29.22
CA THR A 502 -8.77 13.36 -27.93
C THR A 502 -9.94 13.77 -27.03
N CYS A 503 -10.19 15.07 -26.87
CA CYS A 503 -11.15 15.56 -25.88
C CYS A 503 -12.62 15.33 -26.25
N ILE A 504 -12.94 14.87 -27.46
CA ILE A 504 -14.29 14.39 -27.80
C ILE A 504 -14.75 13.22 -26.93
N HIS A 505 -13.80 12.51 -26.30
CA HIS A 505 -14.10 11.41 -25.38
C HIS A 505 -14.50 11.88 -23.98
N ASP A 506 -14.18 13.12 -23.59
CA ASP A 506 -14.63 13.65 -22.29
C ASP A 506 -16.08 14.13 -22.41
N THR A 507 -16.98 13.32 -21.84
CA THR A 507 -18.43 13.54 -21.94
C THR A 507 -18.93 14.74 -21.14
N HIS A 508 -18.14 15.27 -20.22
CA HIS A 508 -18.55 16.38 -19.33
C HIS A 508 -17.71 17.64 -19.51
N ASN A 509 -16.38 17.51 -19.67
CA ASN A 509 -15.44 18.64 -19.61
C ASN A 509 -14.63 18.84 -20.90
N GLN A 510 -15.19 18.52 -22.08
CA GLN A 510 -14.50 18.60 -23.38
C GLN A 510 -13.70 19.90 -23.62
N ARG A 511 -14.27 21.07 -23.30
CA ARG A 511 -13.56 22.36 -23.47
C ARG A 511 -12.33 22.45 -22.59
N SER A 512 -12.48 22.20 -21.29
CA SER A 512 -11.38 22.28 -20.34
C SER A 512 -10.34 21.18 -20.60
N CYS A 513 -10.76 19.98 -21.02
CA CYS A 513 -9.84 18.96 -21.52
C CYS A 513 -8.98 19.52 -22.66
N ASN A 514 -9.60 20.16 -23.66
CA ASN A 514 -8.89 20.68 -24.83
C ASN A 514 -7.88 21.78 -24.42
N GLU A 515 -8.29 22.71 -23.58
CA GLU A 515 -7.43 23.79 -23.06
C GLU A 515 -6.18 23.23 -22.37
N VAL A 516 -6.34 22.21 -21.50
CA VAL A 516 -5.22 21.60 -20.78
C VAL A 516 -4.28 20.84 -21.71
N LEU A 517 -4.81 20.07 -22.66
CA LEU A 517 -3.98 19.34 -23.61
C LEU A 517 -3.22 20.29 -24.54
N VAL A 518 -3.85 21.37 -25.03
CA VAL A 518 -3.18 22.39 -25.86
C VAL A 518 -2.04 23.06 -25.09
N GLN A 519 -2.29 23.49 -23.85
CA GLN A 519 -1.27 24.08 -22.99
C GLN A 519 -0.13 23.11 -22.70
N GLY A 520 -0.44 21.85 -22.38
CA GLY A 520 0.56 20.82 -22.12
C GLY A 520 1.43 20.48 -23.35
N VAL A 521 0.83 20.42 -24.55
CA VAL A 521 1.59 20.21 -25.80
C VAL A 521 2.54 21.38 -26.06
N ALA A 522 2.07 22.61 -25.87
CA ALA A 522 2.89 23.81 -26.03
C ALA A 522 4.06 23.82 -25.02
N PHE A 523 3.78 23.49 -23.76
CA PHE A 523 4.79 23.37 -22.72
C PHE A 523 5.86 22.34 -23.06
N PHE A 524 5.49 21.13 -23.48
CA PHE A 524 6.49 20.13 -23.85
C PHE A 524 7.27 20.49 -25.11
N ALA A 525 6.68 21.25 -26.02
CA ALA A 525 7.38 21.78 -27.19
C ALA A 525 8.43 22.82 -26.81
N SER A 526 8.21 23.65 -25.79
CA SER A 526 9.17 24.65 -25.30
C SER A 526 10.20 24.06 -24.34
N ALA A 527 9.78 23.15 -23.45
CA ALA A 527 10.56 22.74 -22.29
C ALA A 527 11.39 21.45 -22.51
N MET A 528 11.06 20.62 -23.51
CA MET A 528 11.75 19.35 -23.77
C MET A 528 12.28 19.21 -25.20
N LEU A 529 13.49 18.65 -25.31
CA LEU A 529 14.11 18.36 -26.60
C LEU A 529 13.26 17.38 -27.42
N PRO A 530 13.14 17.57 -28.75
CA PRO A 530 12.39 16.64 -29.61
C PRO A 530 12.87 15.18 -29.49
N SER A 531 14.17 14.95 -29.37
CA SER A 531 14.74 13.60 -29.22
C SER A 531 14.30 12.91 -27.92
N GLN A 532 14.19 13.66 -26.82
CA GLN A 532 13.72 13.16 -25.53
C GLN A 532 12.24 12.78 -25.61
N ARG A 533 11.41 13.64 -26.20
CA ARG A 533 9.98 13.38 -26.41
C ARG A 533 9.76 12.13 -27.27
N THR A 534 10.47 12.02 -28.39
CA THR A 534 10.39 10.83 -29.27
C THR A 534 10.83 9.55 -28.56
N ARG A 535 11.87 9.61 -27.70
CA ARG A 535 12.30 8.46 -26.91
C ARG A 535 11.20 7.98 -25.94
N LEU A 536 10.56 8.90 -25.22
CA LEU A 536 9.47 8.59 -24.29
C LEU A 536 8.23 8.04 -25.03
N ALA A 537 7.87 8.64 -26.16
CA ALA A 537 6.78 8.16 -27.01
C ALA A 537 7.03 6.74 -27.54
N ASN A 538 8.26 6.43 -27.99
CA ASN A 538 8.64 5.09 -28.45
C ASN A 538 8.57 4.05 -27.31
N LEU A 539 8.95 4.45 -26.09
CA LEU A 539 8.82 3.61 -24.90
C LEU A 539 7.34 3.35 -24.57
N ALA A 540 6.50 4.38 -24.65
CA ALA A 540 5.06 4.27 -24.45
C ALA A 540 4.43 3.31 -25.48
N GLU A 541 4.76 3.47 -26.76
CA GLU A 541 4.26 2.62 -27.84
C GLU A 541 4.69 1.15 -27.69
N THR A 542 5.93 0.89 -27.30
CA THR A 542 6.41 -0.48 -27.01
C THR A 542 5.68 -1.10 -25.81
N THR A 543 5.43 -0.30 -24.79
CA THR A 543 4.68 -0.71 -23.59
C THR A 543 3.22 -0.99 -23.92
N LYS A 544 2.57 -0.13 -24.71
CA LYS A 544 1.20 -0.30 -25.21
C LYS A 544 1.05 -1.63 -25.95
N ARG A 545 1.95 -1.93 -26.89
CA ARG A 545 1.95 -3.23 -27.60
C ARG A 545 2.09 -4.43 -26.65
N THR A 546 2.95 -4.32 -25.64
CA THR A 546 3.12 -5.37 -24.63
C THR A 546 1.83 -5.58 -23.83
N ILE A 547 1.17 -4.49 -23.42
CA ILE A 547 -0.11 -4.55 -22.68
C ILE A 547 -1.21 -5.19 -23.54
N GLN A 548 -1.36 -4.76 -24.79
CA GLN A 548 -2.36 -5.29 -25.72
C GLN A 548 -2.16 -6.79 -26.01
N THR A 549 -0.92 -7.22 -26.23
CA THR A 549 -0.61 -8.61 -26.60
C THR A 549 -0.65 -9.59 -25.42
N THR A 550 -0.29 -9.13 -24.22
CA THR A 550 -0.14 -10.02 -23.05
C THR A 550 -1.39 -10.06 -22.18
N TYR A 551 -2.05 -8.91 -21.98
CA TYR A 551 -3.15 -8.78 -21.01
C TYR A 551 -4.48 -8.37 -21.65
N SER A 552 -4.42 -7.58 -22.74
CA SER A 552 -5.58 -7.08 -23.49
C SER A 552 -6.69 -6.52 -22.58
N PRO A 553 -6.40 -5.52 -21.72
CA PRO A 553 -7.38 -5.01 -20.77
C PRO A 553 -8.59 -4.39 -21.49
N GLN A 554 -9.77 -4.67 -20.98
CA GLN A 554 -11.06 -4.26 -21.55
C GLN A 554 -11.83 -3.37 -20.57
N LEU A 555 -12.65 -2.48 -21.13
CA LEU A 555 -13.72 -1.76 -20.44
C LEU A 555 -15.04 -2.48 -20.73
N VAL A 556 -15.94 -2.57 -19.75
CA VAL A 556 -17.21 -3.31 -19.87
C VAL A 556 -18.38 -2.43 -19.44
N GLN A 557 -19.46 -2.45 -20.21
CA GLN A 557 -20.63 -1.60 -19.98
C GLN A 557 -21.91 -2.25 -20.53
N TYR A 558 -23.02 -2.15 -19.81
CA TYR A 558 -24.33 -2.42 -20.41
C TYR A 558 -24.73 -1.23 -21.27
N THR A 559 -24.88 -1.45 -22.58
CA THR A 559 -25.23 -0.39 -23.53
C THR A 559 -26.56 -0.66 -24.25
N SER A 560 -27.25 0.41 -24.61
CA SER A 560 -28.43 0.39 -25.47
C SER A 560 -28.18 1.15 -26.76
N GLU A 561 -28.68 0.61 -27.87
CA GLU A 561 -28.48 1.17 -29.23
C GLU A 561 -28.93 2.63 -29.36
N SER A 562 -29.91 3.04 -28.55
CA SER A 562 -30.30 4.43 -28.39
C SER A 562 -30.84 4.66 -26.98
N ARG A 563 -31.00 5.93 -26.60
CA ARG A 563 -31.60 6.34 -25.31
C ARG A 563 -33.07 5.89 -25.13
N GLN A 564 -33.71 5.42 -26.20
CA GLN A 564 -35.11 4.97 -26.21
C GLN A 564 -35.24 3.49 -26.56
N SER A 565 -34.13 2.79 -26.80
CA SER A 565 -34.13 1.39 -27.22
C SER A 565 -34.20 0.45 -26.01
N ASN A 566 -35.02 -0.59 -26.11
CA ASN A 566 -35.08 -1.69 -25.13
C ASN A 566 -34.03 -2.79 -25.41
N LYS A 567 -33.27 -2.67 -26.50
CA LYS A 567 -32.23 -3.64 -26.87
C LYS A 567 -30.94 -3.29 -26.13
N VAL A 568 -30.71 -4.02 -25.05
CA VAL A 568 -29.52 -3.90 -24.20
C VAL A 568 -28.53 -5.01 -24.53
N VAL A 569 -27.24 -4.68 -24.61
CA VAL A 569 -26.14 -5.62 -24.76
C VAL A 569 -25.10 -5.38 -23.67
N LEU A 570 -24.39 -6.43 -23.27
CA LEU A 570 -23.19 -6.30 -22.46
C LEU A 570 -22.02 -6.09 -23.43
N SER A 571 -21.61 -4.84 -23.61
CA SER A 571 -20.53 -4.43 -24.50
C SER A 571 -19.18 -4.47 -23.77
N HIS A 572 -18.13 -4.90 -24.46
CA HIS A 572 -16.76 -4.81 -24.00
C HIS A 572 -15.86 -4.27 -25.11
N VAL A 573 -14.90 -3.42 -24.74
CA VAL A 573 -14.02 -2.71 -25.69
C VAL A 573 -12.61 -2.71 -25.14
N SER A 574 -11.60 -2.89 -25.98
CA SER A 574 -10.20 -2.81 -25.57
C SER A 574 -9.88 -1.39 -25.10
N VAL A 575 -9.11 -1.27 -24.01
CA VAL A 575 -8.70 0.04 -23.47
C VAL A 575 -7.92 0.85 -24.52
N PHE A 576 -7.18 0.18 -25.40
CA PHE A 576 -6.39 0.79 -26.47
C PHE A 576 -6.98 0.47 -27.87
N ASP A 577 -8.31 0.45 -28.01
CA ASP A 577 -8.99 0.14 -29.28
C ASP A 577 -8.90 1.29 -30.29
N ASP A 578 -9.15 2.53 -29.84
CA ASP A 578 -9.12 3.73 -30.66
C ASP A 578 -7.92 4.62 -30.29
N PRO A 579 -7.02 4.94 -31.24
CA PRO A 579 -5.95 5.89 -30.99
C PRO A 579 -6.43 7.22 -30.39
N THR A 580 -7.59 7.77 -30.77
CA THR A 580 -8.07 9.05 -30.22
C THR A 580 -8.42 8.96 -28.73
N PHE A 581 -8.60 7.76 -28.19
CA PHE A 581 -8.82 7.49 -26.77
C PHE A 581 -7.52 7.25 -25.99
N ASP A 582 -6.35 7.15 -26.65
CA ASP A 582 -5.09 6.70 -26.03
C ASP A 582 -4.67 7.53 -24.80
N PHE A 583 -4.93 8.84 -24.79
CA PHE A 583 -4.66 9.67 -23.63
C PHE A 583 -5.41 9.18 -22.38
N PHE A 584 -6.71 8.89 -22.50
CA PHE A 584 -7.51 8.34 -21.41
C PHE A 584 -7.14 6.91 -21.10
N ALA A 585 -6.78 6.11 -22.11
CA ALA A 585 -6.24 4.77 -21.93
C ALA A 585 -4.98 4.80 -21.03
N TRP A 586 -4.06 5.74 -21.26
CA TRP A 586 -2.89 5.93 -20.42
C TRP A 586 -3.24 6.36 -18.99
N LEU A 587 -4.23 7.22 -18.81
CA LEU A 587 -4.73 7.56 -17.47
C LEU A 587 -5.25 6.32 -16.73
N TYR A 588 -6.03 5.44 -17.38
CA TYR A 588 -6.46 4.17 -16.78
C TYR A 588 -5.27 3.29 -16.38
N MET A 589 -4.27 3.17 -17.25
CA MET A 589 -3.06 2.37 -17.00
C MET A 589 -2.20 2.95 -15.88
N PHE A 590 -2.10 4.28 -15.76
CA PHE A 590 -1.35 4.91 -14.67
C PHE A 590 -2.09 4.85 -13.34
N GLU A 591 -3.43 4.96 -13.33
CA GLU A 591 -4.22 4.69 -12.13
C GLU A 591 -4.11 3.22 -11.68
N TRP A 592 -3.90 2.28 -12.60
CA TRP A 592 -3.57 0.89 -12.27
C TRP A 592 -2.18 0.76 -11.62
N VAL A 593 -1.15 1.44 -12.16
CA VAL A 593 0.18 1.50 -11.52
C VAL A 593 0.11 2.10 -10.13
N LEU A 594 -0.66 3.18 -9.97
CA LEU A 594 -0.78 3.92 -8.73
C LEU A 594 -1.73 3.25 -7.71
N GLY A 595 -2.37 2.13 -8.06
CA GLY A 595 -3.27 1.40 -7.14
C GLY A 595 -4.61 2.09 -6.87
N TYR A 596 -5.04 3.00 -7.74
CA TYR A 596 -6.39 3.56 -7.73
C TYR A 596 -7.36 2.75 -8.57
N ARG A 597 -6.86 1.93 -9.50
CA ARG A 597 -7.62 0.92 -10.22
C ARG A 597 -6.91 -0.41 -10.14
N GLU A 598 -7.65 -1.46 -10.43
CA GLU A 598 -7.14 -2.81 -10.53
C GLU A 598 -7.61 -3.43 -11.85
N VAL A 599 -6.86 -4.43 -12.31
CA VAL A 599 -7.22 -5.21 -13.48
C VAL A 599 -7.47 -6.63 -13.00
N VAL A 600 -8.64 -7.17 -13.35
CA VAL A 600 -9.08 -8.50 -12.91
C VAL A 600 -9.42 -9.34 -14.13
N GLN A 601 -8.83 -10.52 -14.21
CA GLN A 601 -9.18 -11.53 -15.19
C GLN A 601 -10.36 -12.36 -14.67
N PHE A 602 -11.48 -12.31 -15.38
CA PHE A 602 -12.67 -13.12 -15.17
C PHE A 602 -12.63 -14.28 -16.14
N ASP A 603 -12.47 -15.49 -15.63
CA ASP A 603 -12.46 -16.72 -16.41
C ASP A 603 -13.74 -17.50 -16.13
N GLY A 604 -14.72 -17.30 -17.01
CA GLY A 604 -16.00 -18.01 -17.01
C GLY A 604 -15.98 -19.17 -18.01
N GLU A 605 -16.99 -20.04 -17.94
CA GLU A 605 -17.12 -21.24 -18.79
C GLU A 605 -17.01 -20.93 -20.28
N PHE A 606 -17.63 -19.84 -20.76
CA PHE A 606 -17.65 -19.52 -22.20
C PHE A 606 -16.55 -18.54 -22.62
N THR A 607 -16.24 -17.56 -21.77
CA THR A 607 -15.35 -16.45 -22.12
C THR A 607 -14.44 -16.12 -20.95
N SER A 608 -13.19 -15.80 -21.26
CA SER A 608 -12.23 -15.15 -20.37
C SER A 608 -12.06 -13.68 -20.76
N LEU A 609 -12.25 -12.75 -19.83
CA LEU A 609 -12.05 -11.31 -20.05
C LEU A 609 -11.17 -10.69 -18.97
N THR A 610 -10.20 -9.88 -19.37
CA THR A 610 -9.38 -9.07 -18.47
C THR A 610 -9.98 -7.67 -18.40
N VAL A 611 -10.57 -7.29 -17.27
CA VAL A 611 -11.39 -6.07 -17.14
C VAL A 611 -10.77 -5.08 -16.16
N VAL A 612 -10.75 -3.80 -16.53
CA VAL A 612 -10.34 -2.69 -15.66
C VAL A 612 -11.46 -2.33 -14.70
N SER A 613 -11.14 -2.17 -13.42
CA SER A 613 -12.10 -1.77 -12.39
C SER A 613 -12.47 -0.29 -12.47
N GLY A 614 -13.55 0.05 -11.79
CA GLY A 614 -13.92 1.42 -11.44
C GLY A 614 -12.93 1.99 -10.42
N ARG A 615 -12.93 3.32 -10.28
CA ARG A 615 -12.15 4.01 -9.25
C ARG A 615 -12.96 4.07 -7.94
N PRO A 616 -12.44 3.53 -6.82
CA PRO A 616 -13.05 3.71 -5.51
C PRO A 616 -12.71 5.09 -4.93
N LEU A 617 -13.34 5.44 -3.81
CA LEU A 617 -13.03 6.66 -3.07
C LEU A 617 -11.59 6.63 -2.52
N ASN A 618 -10.94 7.79 -2.55
CA ASN A 618 -9.61 7.97 -1.97
C ASN A 618 -9.65 7.82 -0.44
N ILE A 619 -8.62 7.19 0.13
CA ILE A 619 -8.43 7.12 1.58
C ILE A 619 -7.38 8.15 1.95
N GLN A 620 -7.77 9.08 2.82
CA GLN A 620 -6.87 10.10 3.36
C GLN A 620 -6.56 9.80 4.83
N PHE A 621 -5.31 10.03 5.22
CA PHE A 621 -4.91 10.05 6.61
C PHE A 621 -3.87 11.13 6.85
N GLU A 622 -3.68 11.48 8.11
CA GLU A 622 -2.72 12.48 8.56
C GLU A 622 -1.55 11.80 9.26
N VAL A 623 -0.37 12.40 9.13
CA VAL A 623 0.81 11.99 9.91
C VAL A 623 0.55 12.21 11.39
N ASN A 624 1.06 11.31 12.22
CA ASN A 624 0.96 11.46 13.66
C ASN A 624 2.20 12.18 14.20
N ALA A 625 2.04 13.43 14.63
CA ALA A 625 3.12 14.23 15.21
C ALA A 625 3.73 13.60 16.47
N LEU A 626 2.98 12.74 17.18
CA LEU A 626 3.47 12.02 18.37
C LEU A 626 4.46 10.90 18.03
N GLU A 627 4.59 10.53 16.74
CA GLU A 627 5.62 9.58 16.30
C GLU A 627 7.01 10.23 16.23
N ILE A 628 7.11 11.56 16.24
CA ILE A 628 8.40 12.25 16.25
C ILE A 628 9.04 12.10 17.63
N PRO A 629 10.14 11.33 17.76
CA PRO A 629 10.78 11.14 19.06
C PRO A 629 11.50 12.43 19.47
N GLN A 630 11.36 12.83 20.74
CA GLN A 630 11.96 14.08 21.27
C GLN A 630 12.70 13.89 22.59
N ASN A 631 12.64 12.69 23.19
CA ASN A 631 13.03 12.49 24.58
C ASN A 631 14.53 12.69 24.81
N VAL A 632 15.36 12.11 23.93
CA VAL A 632 16.82 12.12 24.07
C VAL A 632 17.36 13.51 23.75
N ALA A 633 16.95 14.11 22.64
CA ALA A 633 17.37 15.44 22.22
C ALA A 633 16.94 16.51 23.22
N TYR A 634 15.72 16.41 23.75
CA TYR A 634 15.24 17.31 24.80
C TYR A 634 16.07 17.20 26.08
N TYR A 635 16.33 15.97 26.55
CA TYR A 635 17.16 15.75 27.74
C TYR A 635 18.58 16.29 27.56
N VAL A 636 19.23 15.99 26.43
CA VAL A 636 20.58 16.48 26.12
C VAL A 636 20.61 18.00 26.03
N ARG A 637 19.60 18.62 25.41
CA ARG A 637 19.49 20.08 25.33
C ARG A 637 19.39 20.72 26.72
N TRP A 638 18.57 20.17 27.61
CA TRP A 638 18.47 20.65 29.00
C TRP A 638 19.78 20.51 29.76
N ALA A 639 20.50 19.40 29.58
CA ALA A 639 21.80 19.21 30.20
C ALA A 639 22.80 20.28 29.74
N ILE A 640 22.84 20.59 28.44
CA ILE A 640 23.76 21.60 27.88
C ILE A 640 23.35 23.01 28.35
N GLN A 641 22.06 23.32 28.42
CA GLN A 641 21.57 24.58 29.01
C GLN A 641 22.00 24.72 30.47
N TYR A 642 21.86 23.65 31.25
CA TYR A 642 22.31 23.61 32.65
C TYR A 642 23.82 23.87 32.76
N PHE A 643 24.66 23.16 31.99
CA PHE A 643 26.10 23.36 32.01
C PHE A 643 26.51 24.77 31.60
N THR A 644 25.88 25.34 30.56
CA THR A 644 26.13 26.73 30.14
C THR A 644 25.76 27.73 31.23
N LEU A 645 24.64 27.51 31.93
CA LEU A 645 24.21 28.36 33.04
C LEU A 645 25.18 28.27 34.23
N VAL A 646 25.63 27.07 34.59
CA VAL A 646 26.65 26.87 35.64
C VAL A 646 27.96 27.56 35.27
N MET A 647 28.44 27.40 34.03
CA MET A 647 29.66 28.06 33.56
C MET A 647 29.55 29.59 33.58
N LEU A 648 28.38 30.12 33.24
CA LEU A 648 28.09 31.56 33.33
C LEU A 648 28.13 32.05 34.78
N VAL A 649 27.52 31.31 35.71
CA VAL A 649 27.55 31.64 37.16
C VAL A 649 28.98 31.60 37.68
N VAL A 650 29.76 30.57 37.34
CA VAL A 650 31.17 30.47 37.75
C VAL A 650 31.99 31.62 37.20
N ALA A 651 31.82 31.97 35.92
CA ALA A 651 32.51 33.10 35.31
C ALA A 651 32.16 34.42 36.03
N ALA A 652 30.89 34.64 36.36
CA ALA A 652 30.44 35.82 37.08
C ALA A 652 30.98 35.90 38.53
N VAL A 653 31.06 34.78 39.24
CA VAL A 653 31.62 34.74 40.58
C VAL A 653 33.12 35.03 40.54
N VAL A 654 33.87 34.38 39.65
CA VAL A 654 35.33 34.55 39.53
C VAL A 654 35.72 35.95 39.04
N THR A 655 34.87 36.63 38.25
CA THR A 655 35.13 38.03 37.85
C THR A 655 34.76 39.04 38.93
N ALA A 656 33.85 38.69 39.85
CA ALA A 656 33.41 39.55 40.94
C ALA A 656 34.29 39.44 42.21
N THR A 657 34.95 38.30 42.42
CA THR A 657 35.95 38.08 43.48
C THR A 657 37.34 38.49 43.03
#